data_AF-A0A933U619-F1
#
_entry.id   AF-A0A933U619-F1
#
_cell.length_a   1.000
_cell.length_b   1.000
_cell.length_c   1.000
_cell.angle_alpha   90.00
_cell.angle_beta   90.00
_cell.angle_gamma   90.00
#
_symmetry.space_group_name_H-M   'P 1'
#
loop_
_entity.id
_entity.type
_entity.pdbx_description
1 polymer ?
#
loop_
_entity_poly.entity_id
_entity_poly.type
_entity_poly.pdbx_seq_one_letter_code
_entity_poly.pdbx_strand_id
1 'polypeptide(L)'
;MATALLLASLASAFAAPFTEWPSRQELSVPASGVIKLNLPAATLDAAQPSLADLRIVDGAGSEVPYLIERPAPAAKIVRQARAFRVTLENDATVVTLEPGLSQPIEAVTLQTPASSFIKAVEIEATPDGRSWRTLATGQPIFRRSGLAQLEVPVPAQRWAALRLRILDRRTEAIPFTGAFVHAAEPDPVPEESVPVTISERVENPGQTRLTLHLGAANLSVASLRFDTPDPLFTRKITLAVKQISESAIREQTVAEGVIYRVEVDGAPAAANLSVPLEKQILARELVVLIQNDDSPPLQISGVSAKRRPTYALFLAQQPGTFALLTGHPRANAPRYDLSALGASLKGLAASSLKPGAITANPLFRAPEVLPEIEGSGAALDVAAWKFRKPLALSRAGVQQIELDLDVLARAQPDFRDLRLVRDGRQAPYVLEHPFITRTLTPQVTLANDPKKPRETRWSIKLPQRRLPVNQFVCEAATPLFQRELDLYEMVPDDRGNEYRRHLGHASWTQTPDRKSKRFTLRLSVTPETDTLFLVTDNGDNPPIDLAQFQFYHPVTRLLFKSAAATPLDLYYGNRESSAPRYDLSLVAPQLLSADKNPAKLGAEEQLKESSWAERQVAGKSGVLFWGILGVVVIALLVIITRLVPKAGNA
;
A
#
# COMPACT_ATOMS: atom_id res chain seq x y z
N MET A 1 50.08 27.03 5.39
CA MET A 1 49.76 28.31 4.74
C MET A 1 48.27 28.53 4.87
N ALA A 2 47.88 29.53 5.67
CA ALA A 2 46.51 29.92 5.92
C ALA A 2 45.96 30.62 4.67
N THR A 3 45.12 29.93 3.90
CA THR A 3 44.39 30.55 2.79
C THR A 3 43.27 31.37 3.40
N ALA A 4 43.46 32.69 3.42
CA ALA A 4 42.46 33.66 3.82
C ALA A 4 41.21 33.48 2.94
N LEU A 5 40.14 32.96 3.53
CA LEU A 5 38.79 33.13 2.97
C LEU A 5 38.52 34.62 3.04
N LEU A 6 38.50 35.30 1.88
CA LEU A 6 37.96 36.65 1.78
C LEU A 6 36.60 36.64 2.48
N LEU A 7 36.46 37.45 3.55
CA LEU A 7 35.17 37.81 4.10
C LEU A 7 34.40 38.55 2.99
N ALA A 8 33.65 37.81 2.17
CA ALA A 8 32.48 38.39 1.56
C ALA A 8 31.59 38.81 2.73
N SER A 9 31.38 40.12 2.88
CA SER A 9 30.34 40.66 3.75
C SER A 9 29.01 40.12 3.25
N LEU A 10 28.60 38.96 3.77
CA LEU A 10 27.22 38.49 3.68
C LEU A 10 26.41 39.55 4.41
N ALA A 11 25.85 40.49 3.66
CA ALA A 11 25.04 41.57 4.19
C ALA A 11 23.93 40.94 5.03
N SER A 12 23.96 41.17 6.34
CA SER A 12 22.85 40.80 7.22
C SER A 12 21.59 41.45 6.67
N ALA A 13 20.65 40.64 6.22
CA ALA A 13 19.34 41.13 5.83
C ALA A 13 18.68 41.78 7.05
N PHE A 14 17.91 42.86 6.82
CA PHE A 14 17.13 43.55 7.85
C PHE A 14 16.41 42.54 8.77
N ALA A 15 16.35 42.85 10.06
CA ALA A 15 15.58 42.08 11.05
C ALA A 15 14.11 42.00 10.60
N ALA A 16 13.74 40.91 9.95
CA ALA A 16 12.38 40.64 9.55
C ALA A 16 11.64 40.04 10.76
N PRO A 17 10.44 40.52 11.09
CA PRO A 17 9.66 39.87 12.13
C PRO A 17 9.15 38.52 11.57
N PHE A 18 9.82 37.43 11.93
CA PHE A 18 9.44 36.04 11.60
C PHE A 18 8.16 35.60 12.34
N THR A 19 7.10 36.40 12.23
CA THR A 19 5.80 36.25 12.90
C THR A 19 4.91 35.20 12.24
N GLU A 20 5.25 34.75 11.03
CA GLU A 20 4.48 33.72 10.29
C GLU A 20 4.99 32.28 10.55
N TRP A 21 6.06 32.14 11.32
CA TRP A 21 6.67 30.85 11.67
C TRP A 21 6.14 30.33 13.00
N PRO A 22 5.38 29.23 13.05
CA PRO A 22 4.80 28.71 14.29
C PRO A 22 5.81 28.12 15.26
N SER A 23 6.93 27.59 14.75
CA SER A 23 7.88 26.81 15.53
C SER A 23 9.23 27.51 15.65
N ARG A 24 9.82 27.40 16.84
CA ARG A 24 11.16 27.90 17.16
C ARG A 24 11.95 26.82 17.91
N GLN A 25 13.23 26.70 17.62
CA GLN A 25 14.18 25.88 18.37
C GLN A 25 15.43 26.71 18.67
N GLU A 26 15.98 26.57 19.86
CA GLU A 26 17.20 27.26 20.26
C GLU A 26 18.45 26.52 19.77
N LEU A 27 19.46 27.28 19.38
CA LEU A 27 20.78 26.81 18.95
C LEU A 27 21.86 27.48 19.81
N SER A 28 22.57 26.70 20.63
CA SER A 28 23.72 27.21 21.39
C SER A 28 25.00 26.99 20.59
N VAL A 29 25.52 28.04 19.96
CA VAL A 29 26.71 27.99 19.11
C VAL A 29 27.95 28.29 19.96
N PRO A 30 28.89 27.32 20.14
CA PRO A 30 29.97 27.44 21.11
C PRO A 30 31.16 28.27 20.64
N ALA A 31 31.34 28.43 19.33
CA ALA A 31 32.46 29.16 18.71
C ALA A 31 32.06 29.71 17.35
N SER A 32 32.82 30.70 16.85
CA SER A 32 32.70 31.14 15.47
C SER A 32 33.26 30.08 14.50
N GLY A 33 32.72 30.05 13.28
CA GLY A 33 33.10 29.09 12.24
C GLY A 33 31.91 28.43 11.56
N VAL A 34 32.20 27.43 10.73
CA VAL A 34 31.16 26.67 10.02
C VAL A 34 30.48 25.72 11.00
N ILE A 35 29.16 25.82 11.10
CA ILE A 35 28.32 24.96 11.92
C ILE A 35 27.58 24.00 11.01
N LYS A 36 27.65 22.70 11.32
CA LYS A 36 26.86 21.64 10.67
C LYS A 36 25.73 21.23 11.60
N LEU A 37 24.55 21.83 11.39
CA LEU A 37 23.37 21.57 12.17
C LEU A 37 22.65 20.33 11.64
N ASN A 38 22.59 19.25 12.43
CA ASN A 38 21.78 18.08 12.11
C ASN A 38 20.31 18.36 12.43
N LEU A 39 19.44 18.30 11.43
CA LEU A 39 18.00 18.50 11.58
C LEU A 39 17.34 17.21 12.13
N PRO A 40 16.84 17.23 13.38
CA PRO A 40 16.14 16.09 13.98
C PRO A 40 14.81 15.81 13.29
N ALA A 41 14.28 14.61 13.51
CA ALA A 41 12.97 14.19 12.97
C ALA A 41 11.84 15.18 13.31
N ALA A 42 11.79 15.70 14.54
CA ALA A 42 10.77 16.69 14.94
C ALA A 42 10.85 18.00 14.15
N THR A 43 12.05 18.45 13.78
CA THR A 43 12.23 19.63 12.94
C THR A 43 11.76 19.37 11.52
N LEU A 44 12.08 18.20 10.95
CA LEU A 44 11.62 17.80 9.62
C LEU A 44 10.10 17.61 9.57
N ASP A 45 9.50 17.08 10.64
CA ASP A 45 8.05 16.92 10.79
C ASP A 45 7.32 18.26 10.75
N ALA A 46 7.88 19.28 11.42
CA ALA A 46 7.31 20.62 11.46
C ALA A 46 7.56 21.42 10.18
N ALA A 47 8.62 21.11 9.43
CA ALA A 47 9.01 21.87 8.24
C ALA A 47 8.24 21.44 6.97
N GLN A 48 8.30 22.26 5.92
CA GLN A 48 7.89 21.84 4.58
C GLN A 48 8.83 20.73 4.05
N PRO A 49 8.36 19.84 3.15
CA PRO A 49 9.19 18.80 2.54
C PRO A 49 10.51 19.29 1.93
N SER A 50 10.47 20.47 1.30
CA SER A 50 11.62 21.10 0.63
C SER A 50 12.56 21.83 1.59
N LEU A 51 12.13 22.07 2.84
CA LEU A 51 12.75 22.99 3.81
C LEU A 51 12.76 24.45 3.35
N ALA A 52 11.83 24.83 2.46
CA ALA A 52 11.68 26.21 1.98
C ALA A 52 11.36 27.21 3.11
N ASP A 53 10.72 26.72 4.16
CA ASP A 53 10.34 27.45 5.36
C ASP A 53 11.40 27.40 6.46
N LEU A 54 12.56 26.78 6.27
CA LEU A 54 13.59 26.82 7.29
C LEU A 54 14.19 28.23 7.36
N ARG A 55 14.40 28.78 8.56
CA ARG A 55 15.17 30.02 8.76
C ARG A 55 16.10 29.86 9.95
N ILE A 56 17.33 30.36 9.84
CA ILE A 56 18.26 30.47 10.96
C ILE A 56 18.42 31.97 11.25
N VAL A 57 18.26 32.35 12.51
CA VAL A 57 18.42 33.75 12.95
C VAL A 57 19.43 33.84 14.08
N ASP A 58 20.22 34.91 14.10
CA ASP A 58 21.17 35.19 15.17
C ASP A 58 20.49 35.83 16.41
N GLY A 59 21.28 36.09 17.45
CA GLY A 59 20.79 36.71 18.69
C GLY A 59 20.26 38.14 18.51
N ALA A 60 20.57 38.80 17.38
CA ALA A 60 20.02 40.11 17.02
C ALA A 60 18.74 40.00 16.18
N GLY A 61 18.31 38.79 15.84
CA GLY A 61 17.14 38.53 14.98
C GLY A 61 17.42 38.69 13.49
N SER A 62 18.68 38.80 13.08
CA SER A 62 19.06 38.86 11.68
C SER A 62 19.12 37.45 11.08
N GLU A 63 18.67 37.31 9.83
CA GLU A 63 18.72 36.03 9.12
C GLU A 63 20.16 35.64 8.75
N VAL A 64 20.51 34.39 9.01
CA VAL A 64 21.82 33.82 8.74
C VAL A 64 21.74 32.90 7.51
N PRO A 65 22.48 33.21 6.43
CA PRO A 65 22.55 32.35 5.25
C PRO A 65 23.01 30.92 5.57
N TYR A 66 22.36 29.94 4.96
CA TYR A 66 22.68 28.52 5.16
C TYR A 66 22.56 27.70 3.87
N LEU A 67 23.22 26.54 3.85
CA LEU A 67 23.15 25.53 2.79
C LEU A 67 22.54 24.24 3.33
N ILE A 68 21.56 23.68 2.62
CA ILE A 68 21.03 22.34 2.95
C ILE A 68 21.89 21.26 2.30
N GLU A 69 22.36 20.32 3.12
CA GLU A 69 23.07 19.12 2.69
C GLU A 69 22.21 17.89 2.98
N ARG A 70 21.94 17.10 1.94
CA ARG A 70 21.27 15.79 2.03
C ARG A 70 22.27 14.72 1.55
N PRO A 71 22.99 14.05 2.45
CA PRO A 71 23.81 12.91 2.10
C PRO A 71 22.94 11.85 1.42
N ALA A 72 23.38 11.41 0.26
CA ALA A 72 22.73 10.36 -0.51
C ALA A 72 23.81 9.42 -1.05
N PRO A 73 23.52 8.11 -1.15
CA PRO A 73 24.43 7.17 -1.79
C PRO A 73 24.74 7.65 -3.20
N ALA A 74 26.02 7.61 -3.56
CA ALA A 74 26.42 7.83 -4.94
C ALA A 74 25.81 6.72 -5.81
N ALA A 75 25.51 7.02 -7.08
CA ALA A 75 25.10 5.99 -8.01
C ALA A 75 26.18 4.90 -8.07
N LYS A 76 25.83 3.68 -7.65
CA LYS A 76 26.78 2.56 -7.64
C LYS A 76 27.26 2.28 -9.06
N ILE A 77 28.57 2.14 -9.23
CA ILE A 77 29.13 1.75 -10.51
C ILE A 77 28.89 0.25 -10.67
N VAL A 78 27.97 -0.09 -11.58
CA VAL A 78 27.69 -1.47 -11.98
C VAL A 78 28.29 -1.70 -13.36
N ARG A 79 29.11 -2.74 -13.49
CA ARG A 79 29.77 -3.12 -14.75
C ARG A 79 29.76 -4.63 -14.92
N GLN A 80 29.74 -5.08 -16.17
CA GLN A 80 29.96 -6.49 -16.46
C GLN A 80 31.39 -6.86 -16.05
N ALA A 81 31.57 -8.06 -15.48
CA ALA A 81 32.91 -8.57 -15.18
C ALA A 81 33.76 -8.61 -16.46
N ARG A 82 35.04 -8.23 -16.35
CA ARG A 82 35.99 -8.18 -17.47
C ARG A 82 36.20 -9.56 -18.09
N ALA A 83 36.35 -10.57 -17.24
CA ALA A 83 36.43 -11.95 -17.65
C ALA A 83 35.42 -12.76 -16.84
N PHE A 84 34.82 -13.75 -17.49
CA PHE A 84 33.84 -14.64 -16.89
C PHE A 84 33.98 -16.01 -17.54
N ARG A 85 34.19 -17.05 -16.72
CA ARG A 85 34.30 -18.44 -17.17
C ARG A 85 33.49 -19.33 -16.25
N VAL A 86 32.81 -20.31 -16.85
CA VAL A 86 32.07 -21.34 -16.14
C VAL A 86 32.70 -22.68 -16.44
N THR A 87 32.94 -23.48 -15.41
CA THR A 87 33.39 -24.87 -15.51
C THR A 87 32.44 -25.74 -14.72
N LEU A 88 32.12 -26.93 -15.25
CA LEU A 88 31.37 -27.94 -14.53
C LEU A 88 32.35 -28.87 -13.82
N GLU A 89 32.13 -29.05 -12.52
CA GLU A 89 32.75 -30.10 -11.71
C GLU A 89 31.68 -31.09 -11.25
N ASN A 90 32.10 -32.24 -10.70
CA ASN A 90 31.18 -33.34 -10.38
C ASN A 90 30.03 -32.94 -9.44
N ASP A 91 30.27 -32.01 -8.50
CA ASP A 91 29.29 -31.60 -7.49
C ASP A 91 29.06 -30.08 -7.44
N ALA A 92 29.61 -29.33 -8.40
CA ALA A 92 29.52 -27.88 -8.42
C ALA A 92 29.68 -27.27 -9.82
N THR A 93 28.98 -26.17 -10.04
CA THR A 93 29.23 -25.25 -11.15
C THR A 93 30.17 -24.16 -10.65
N VAL A 94 31.36 -24.07 -11.23
CA VAL A 94 32.39 -23.13 -10.79
C VAL A 94 32.44 -21.93 -11.74
N VAL A 95 32.07 -20.77 -11.23
CA VAL A 95 32.17 -19.49 -11.91
C VAL A 95 33.46 -18.80 -11.47
N THR A 96 34.37 -18.53 -12.39
CA THR A 96 35.55 -17.69 -12.16
C THR A 96 35.39 -16.38 -12.91
N LEU A 97 35.64 -15.26 -12.24
CA LEU A 97 35.50 -13.93 -12.84
C LEU A 97 36.62 -12.98 -12.41
N GLU A 98 36.92 -12.04 -13.30
CA GLU A 98 37.79 -10.89 -13.04
C GLU A 98 36.92 -9.63 -13.01
N PRO A 99 36.85 -8.88 -11.89
CA PRO A 99 35.97 -7.72 -11.78
C PRO A 99 36.26 -6.64 -12.82
N GLY A 100 37.55 -6.34 -13.04
CA GLY A 100 37.99 -5.33 -14.00
C GLY A 100 37.69 -3.88 -13.63
N LEU A 101 37.13 -3.62 -12.43
CA LEU A 101 36.95 -2.30 -11.85
C LEU A 101 38.22 -1.82 -11.14
N SER A 102 38.50 -0.52 -11.22
CA SER A 102 39.59 0.12 -10.48
C SER A 102 39.19 0.49 -9.06
N GLN A 103 37.89 0.58 -8.76
CA GLN A 103 37.36 0.76 -7.40
C GLN A 103 37.33 -0.59 -6.66
N PRO A 104 37.36 -0.59 -5.32
CA PRO A 104 36.91 -1.75 -4.55
C PRO A 104 35.51 -2.19 -4.99
N ILE A 105 35.20 -3.48 -4.92
CA ILE A 105 33.85 -4.01 -5.15
C ILE A 105 33.27 -4.58 -3.87
N GLU A 106 31.95 -4.54 -3.73
CA GLU A 106 31.22 -5.00 -2.53
C GLU A 106 30.19 -6.10 -2.83
N ALA A 107 29.87 -6.33 -4.10
CA ALA A 107 28.95 -7.39 -4.50
C ALA A 107 29.17 -7.85 -5.94
N VAL A 108 28.65 -9.04 -6.25
CA VAL A 108 28.56 -9.59 -7.60
C VAL A 108 27.13 -10.10 -7.84
N THR A 109 26.49 -9.70 -8.94
CA THR A 109 25.21 -10.29 -9.38
C THR A 109 25.44 -11.27 -10.52
N LEU A 110 25.09 -12.54 -10.30
CA LEU A 110 25.16 -13.58 -11.33
C LEU A 110 24.01 -13.46 -12.33
N GLN A 111 24.29 -13.76 -13.60
CA GLN A 111 23.29 -13.82 -14.66
C GLN A 111 23.05 -15.28 -15.05
N THR A 112 21.77 -15.68 -15.11
CA THR A 112 21.36 -17.04 -15.49
C THR A 112 19.96 -17.00 -16.13
N PRO A 113 19.74 -17.76 -17.23
CA PRO A 113 18.42 -17.92 -17.83
C PRO A 113 17.52 -18.90 -17.05
N ALA A 114 18.04 -19.62 -16.04
CA ALA A 114 17.26 -20.58 -15.26
C ALA A 114 16.10 -19.88 -14.54
N SER A 115 14.86 -20.33 -14.79
CA SER A 115 13.65 -19.67 -14.31
C SER A 115 13.28 -20.04 -12.86
N SER A 116 13.77 -21.17 -12.34
CA SER A 116 13.49 -21.62 -10.98
C SER A 116 14.63 -22.47 -10.43
N PHE A 117 15.21 -22.08 -9.30
CA PHE A 117 16.26 -22.83 -8.58
C PHE A 117 16.50 -22.26 -7.18
N ILE A 118 17.17 -23.04 -6.34
CA ILE A 118 17.82 -22.58 -5.11
C ILE A 118 19.16 -23.32 -5.00
N LYS A 119 20.26 -22.57 -4.86
CA LYS A 119 21.62 -23.12 -4.77
C LYS A 119 22.44 -22.37 -3.73
N ALA A 120 23.36 -23.08 -3.07
CA ALA A 120 24.35 -22.50 -2.20
C ALA A 120 25.59 -22.10 -3.00
N VAL A 121 26.19 -20.98 -2.62
CA VAL A 121 27.43 -20.47 -3.21
C VAL A 121 28.51 -20.41 -2.15
N GLU A 122 29.65 -21.03 -2.42
CA GLU A 122 30.91 -20.78 -1.74
C GLU A 122 31.68 -19.72 -2.53
N ILE A 123 32.15 -18.68 -1.84
CA ILE A 123 32.82 -17.55 -2.47
C ILE A 123 34.26 -17.55 -2.03
N GLU A 124 35.18 -17.67 -2.98
CA GLU A 124 36.60 -17.44 -2.79
C GLU A 124 37.03 -16.20 -3.60
N ALA A 125 38.03 -15.49 -3.12
CA ALA A 125 38.61 -14.39 -3.87
C ALA A 125 40.11 -14.26 -3.61
N THR A 126 40.81 -13.67 -4.57
CA THR A 126 42.24 -13.38 -4.47
C THR A 126 42.49 -11.90 -4.77
N PRO A 127 43.21 -11.18 -3.91
CA PRO A 127 43.60 -9.79 -4.19
C PRO A 127 44.83 -9.69 -5.09
N ASP A 128 45.63 -10.76 -5.21
CA ASP A 128 46.96 -10.78 -5.84
C ASP A 128 47.10 -11.80 -6.99
N GLY A 129 46.06 -12.60 -7.25
CA GLY A 129 46.07 -13.67 -8.25
C GLY A 129 46.81 -14.94 -7.81
N ARG A 130 47.32 -14.99 -6.57
CA ARG A 130 48.14 -16.11 -6.06
C ARG A 130 47.49 -16.79 -4.87
N SER A 131 47.05 -15.99 -3.90
CA SER A 131 46.51 -16.49 -2.63
C SER A 131 44.99 -16.40 -2.64
N TRP A 132 44.33 -17.56 -2.63
CA TRP A 132 42.88 -17.66 -2.55
C TRP A 132 42.44 -17.69 -1.09
N ARG A 133 41.40 -16.91 -0.75
CA ARG A 133 40.75 -16.92 0.55
C ARG A 133 39.25 -17.12 0.41
N THR A 134 38.67 -17.97 1.24
CA THR A 134 37.22 -18.13 1.36
C THR A 134 36.63 -16.91 2.06
N LEU A 135 35.63 -16.30 1.43
CA LEU A 135 34.92 -15.12 1.93
C LEU A 135 33.59 -15.48 2.60
N ALA A 136 32.88 -16.44 2.02
CA ALA A 136 31.59 -16.90 2.52
C ALA A 136 31.34 -18.34 2.08
N THR A 137 30.61 -19.09 2.90
CA THR A 137 30.13 -20.43 2.59
C THR A 137 28.61 -20.45 2.71
N GLY A 138 27.93 -21.17 1.81
CA GLY A 138 26.49 -21.35 1.89
C GLY A 138 25.64 -20.12 1.55
N GLN A 139 26.18 -19.12 0.84
CA GLN A 139 25.40 -17.95 0.45
C GLN A 139 24.32 -18.35 -0.57
N PRO A 140 23.03 -18.11 -0.32
CA PRO A 140 21.98 -18.59 -1.18
C PRO A 140 21.82 -17.70 -2.41
N ILE A 141 21.70 -18.34 -3.57
CA ILE A 141 21.15 -17.73 -4.77
C ILE A 141 19.89 -18.50 -5.16
N PHE A 142 18.86 -17.78 -5.57
CA PHE A 142 17.61 -18.39 -5.96
C PHE A 142 16.83 -17.56 -6.96
N ARG A 143 15.95 -18.26 -7.69
CA ARG A 143 14.81 -17.68 -8.38
C ARG A 143 13.62 -18.60 -8.12
N ARG A 144 12.50 -18.07 -7.64
CA ARG A 144 11.27 -18.86 -7.40
C ARG A 144 10.06 -17.96 -7.41
N SER A 145 9.03 -18.34 -8.17
CA SER A 145 7.74 -17.64 -8.20
C SER A 145 7.87 -16.11 -8.42
N GLY A 146 8.76 -15.68 -9.32
CA GLY A 146 9.03 -14.27 -9.60
C GLY A 146 9.94 -13.55 -8.60
N LEU A 147 10.30 -14.18 -7.48
CA LEU A 147 11.30 -13.67 -6.54
C LEU A 147 12.70 -14.14 -6.95
N ALA A 148 13.71 -13.30 -6.77
CA ALA A 148 15.08 -13.67 -7.06
C ALA A 148 16.06 -13.02 -6.07
N GLN A 149 17.10 -13.76 -5.72
CA GLN A 149 18.32 -13.25 -5.10
C GLN A 149 19.50 -13.84 -5.87
N LEU A 150 20.19 -13.01 -6.65
CA LEU A 150 21.35 -13.40 -7.46
C LEU A 150 22.60 -12.58 -7.14
N GLU A 151 22.44 -11.57 -6.28
CA GLU A 151 23.53 -10.78 -5.76
C GLU A 151 24.16 -11.50 -4.56
N VAL A 152 25.46 -11.70 -4.64
CA VAL A 152 26.27 -12.22 -3.55
C VAL A 152 27.19 -11.10 -3.03
N PRO A 153 27.10 -10.74 -1.75
CA PRO A 153 27.96 -9.72 -1.18
C PRO A 153 29.38 -10.26 -0.99
N VAL A 154 30.37 -9.38 -1.15
CA VAL A 154 31.78 -9.64 -0.88
C VAL A 154 32.37 -8.50 -0.05
N PRO A 155 33.41 -8.73 0.78
CA PRO A 155 34.05 -7.64 1.50
C PRO A 155 34.53 -6.55 0.54
N ALA A 156 34.22 -5.29 0.86
CA ALA A 156 34.56 -4.11 0.08
C ALA A 156 36.08 -3.98 -0.12
N GLN A 157 36.59 -4.50 -1.24
CA GLN A 157 38.03 -4.52 -1.53
C GLN A 157 38.27 -4.63 -3.04
N ARG A 158 39.48 -4.25 -3.48
CA ARG A 158 39.98 -4.59 -4.83
C ARG A 158 40.35 -6.07 -4.89
N TRP A 159 39.68 -6.78 -5.79
CA TRP A 159 39.89 -8.22 -6.03
C TRP A 159 40.45 -8.44 -7.42
N ALA A 160 41.54 -9.21 -7.52
CA ALA A 160 42.10 -9.61 -8.80
C ALA A 160 41.18 -10.62 -9.51
N ALA A 161 40.69 -11.62 -8.77
CA ALA A 161 39.71 -12.58 -9.27
C ALA A 161 38.82 -13.10 -8.14
N LEU A 162 37.63 -13.56 -8.51
CA LEU A 162 36.69 -14.27 -7.65
C LEU A 162 36.37 -15.64 -8.24
N ARG A 163 36.13 -16.61 -7.37
CA ARG A 163 35.65 -17.94 -7.70
C ARG A 163 34.42 -18.23 -6.86
N LEU A 164 33.30 -18.44 -7.53
CA LEU A 164 32.03 -18.77 -6.93
C LEU A 164 31.76 -20.23 -7.27
N ARG A 165 31.82 -21.13 -6.28
CA ARG A 165 31.42 -22.52 -6.43
C ARG A 165 29.94 -22.63 -6.07
N ILE A 166 29.10 -22.83 -7.08
CA ILE A 166 27.67 -23.06 -6.90
C ILE A 166 27.47 -24.57 -6.71
N LEU A 167 26.94 -24.98 -5.56
CA LEU A 167 26.80 -26.39 -5.22
C LEU A 167 25.63 -27.05 -5.97
N ASP A 168 25.92 -28.18 -6.63
CA ASP A 168 24.97 -28.95 -7.45
C ASP A 168 24.63 -30.32 -6.83
N ARG A 169 25.01 -30.52 -5.56
CA ARG A 169 24.85 -31.81 -4.85
C ARG A 169 23.41 -32.31 -4.75
N ARG A 170 22.45 -31.39 -4.65
CA ARG A 170 21.03 -31.70 -4.44
C ARG A 170 20.14 -31.38 -5.64
N THR A 171 20.66 -30.66 -6.63
CA THR A 171 19.90 -30.16 -7.78
C THR A 171 20.80 -30.09 -9.01
N GLU A 172 20.26 -30.38 -10.19
CA GLU A 172 21.00 -30.33 -11.45
C GLU A 172 21.71 -28.98 -11.66
N ALA A 173 22.87 -29.02 -12.30
CA ALA A 173 23.63 -27.83 -12.68
C ALA A 173 22.77 -26.90 -13.56
N ILE A 174 22.94 -25.59 -13.38
CA ILE A 174 22.24 -24.57 -14.18
C ILE A 174 23.23 -23.68 -14.91
N PRO A 175 22.88 -23.17 -16.11
CA PRO A 175 23.78 -22.30 -16.86
C PRO A 175 23.91 -20.93 -16.19
N PHE A 176 25.14 -20.41 -16.12
CA PHE A 176 25.41 -19.00 -15.82
C PHE A 176 26.06 -18.33 -17.03
N THR A 177 25.56 -17.16 -17.41
CA THR A 177 25.91 -16.50 -18.68
C THR A 177 26.74 -15.24 -18.50
N GLY A 178 26.89 -14.76 -17.27
CA GLY A 178 27.66 -13.56 -16.97
C GLY A 178 27.56 -13.16 -15.50
N ALA A 179 28.21 -12.06 -15.17
CA ALA A 179 28.14 -11.44 -13.86
C ALA A 179 28.29 -9.92 -13.97
N PHE A 180 27.53 -9.19 -13.17
CA PHE A 180 27.78 -7.78 -12.89
C PHE A 180 28.56 -7.64 -11.58
N VAL A 181 29.53 -6.75 -11.56
CA VAL A 181 30.28 -6.35 -10.36
C VAL A 181 29.82 -4.97 -9.91
N HIS A 182 29.66 -4.81 -8.60
CA HIS A 182 29.20 -3.58 -7.98
C HIS A 182 30.36 -2.93 -7.22
N ALA A 183 30.74 -1.73 -7.64
CA ALA A 183 31.74 -0.95 -6.91
C ALA A 183 31.24 -0.64 -5.49
N ALA A 184 32.14 -0.75 -4.52
CA ALA A 184 31.90 -0.32 -3.16
C ALA A 184 31.77 1.20 -3.10
N GLU A 185 30.91 1.67 -2.21
CA GLU A 185 30.85 3.11 -1.91
C GLU A 185 32.14 3.55 -1.21
N PRO A 186 32.81 4.62 -1.68
CA PRO A 186 34.08 5.05 -1.12
C PRO A 186 33.95 5.59 0.32
N ASP A 187 32.80 6.18 0.66
CA ASP A 187 32.50 6.70 1.99
C ASP A 187 31.10 6.22 2.43
N PRO A 188 30.96 5.64 3.63
CA PRO A 188 29.65 5.25 4.14
C PRO A 188 28.78 6.49 4.36
N VAL A 189 27.63 6.52 3.69
CA VAL A 189 26.67 7.61 3.88
C VAL A 189 26.06 7.51 5.27
N PRO A 190 26.02 8.60 6.05
CA PRO A 190 25.54 8.55 7.43
C PRO A 190 24.08 8.09 7.51
N GLU A 191 23.77 7.34 8.56
CA GLU A 191 22.44 6.83 8.86
C GLU A 191 22.08 7.03 10.32
N GLU A 192 20.79 7.26 10.57
CA GLU A 192 20.24 7.37 11.92
C GLU A 192 19.06 6.42 12.09
N SER A 193 18.96 5.81 13.28
CA SER A 193 17.79 4.99 13.62
C SER A 193 16.54 5.86 13.77
N VAL A 194 15.43 5.40 13.21
CA VAL A 194 14.10 5.98 13.38
C VAL A 194 13.26 4.97 14.18
N PRO A 195 12.64 5.38 15.30
CA PRO A 195 11.69 4.53 16.01
C PRO A 195 10.47 4.30 15.12
N VAL A 196 10.09 3.04 14.95
CA VAL A 196 8.92 2.65 14.16
C VAL A 196 7.99 1.83 15.03
N THR A 197 6.70 2.13 14.99
CA THR A 197 5.67 1.32 15.65
C THR A 197 4.71 0.74 14.62
N ILE A 198 4.26 -0.49 14.85
CA ILE A 198 3.19 -1.10 14.05
C ILE A 198 1.87 -0.63 14.67
N SER A 199 1.20 0.30 13.99
CA SER A 199 -0.07 0.91 14.45
C SER A 199 -1.29 0.07 14.10
N GLU A 200 -1.22 -0.71 13.02
CA GLU A 200 -2.29 -1.59 12.56
C GLU A 200 -1.67 -2.81 11.88
N ARG A 201 -2.26 -3.99 12.10
CA ARG A 201 -1.96 -5.23 11.38
C ARG A 201 -3.26 -5.87 10.92
N VAL A 202 -3.33 -6.20 9.64
CA VAL A 202 -4.49 -6.84 9.01
C VAL A 202 -4.00 -8.05 8.22
N GLU A 203 -4.64 -9.20 8.42
CA GLU A 203 -4.41 -10.40 7.60
C GLU A 203 -5.46 -10.46 6.50
N ASN A 204 -5.06 -10.12 5.28
CA ASN A 204 -5.84 -10.36 4.08
C ASN A 204 -5.56 -11.79 3.58
N PRO A 205 -6.45 -12.38 2.75
CA PRO A 205 -6.17 -13.65 2.10
C PRO A 205 -4.86 -13.64 1.31
N GLY A 206 -3.88 -14.43 1.76
CA GLY A 206 -2.56 -14.55 1.14
C GLY A 206 -1.64 -13.33 1.31
N GLN A 207 -1.98 -12.37 2.17
CA GLN A 207 -1.18 -11.16 2.36
C GLN A 207 -1.35 -10.56 3.76
N THR A 208 -0.24 -10.19 4.42
CA THR A 208 -0.28 -9.38 5.65
C THR A 208 -0.09 -7.92 5.29
N ARG A 209 -0.96 -7.04 5.80
CA ARG A 209 -0.80 -5.59 5.72
C ARG A 209 -0.43 -5.01 7.09
N LEU A 210 0.61 -4.20 7.15
CA LEU A 210 1.01 -3.43 8.32
C LEU A 210 0.90 -1.93 8.02
N THR A 211 0.39 -1.15 8.97
CA THR A 211 0.54 0.32 8.97
C THR A 211 1.63 0.69 9.97
N LEU A 212 2.75 1.20 9.49
CA LEU A 212 3.89 1.64 10.30
C LEU A 212 3.78 3.14 10.58
N HIS A 213 4.01 3.56 11.82
CA HIS A 213 4.16 4.97 12.18
C HIS A 213 5.65 5.30 12.32
N LEU A 214 6.15 6.23 11.51
CA LEU A 214 7.57 6.62 11.44
C LEU A 214 7.97 7.67 12.50
N GLY A 215 7.00 8.15 13.29
CA GLY A 215 7.21 9.16 14.32
C GLY A 215 7.29 10.61 13.81
N ALA A 216 7.59 10.81 12.52
CA ALA A 216 7.69 12.12 11.89
C ALA A 216 7.43 12.03 10.36
N ALA A 217 6.96 13.12 9.79
CA ALA A 217 6.87 13.36 8.35
C ALA A 217 8.22 13.78 7.75
N ASN A 218 8.28 13.85 6.41
CA ASN A 218 9.40 14.36 5.62
C ASN A 218 10.75 13.66 5.82
N LEU A 219 10.74 12.42 6.33
CA LEU A 219 11.97 11.67 6.60
C LEU A 219 12.53 11.05 5.31
N SER A 220 13.84 11.22 5.09
CA SER A 220 14.58 10.49 4.03
C SER A 220 14.90 9.08 4.52
N VAL A 221 13.98 8.14 4.31
CA VAL A 221 14.12 6.76 4.81
C VAL A 221 15.05 5.97 3.88
N ALA A 222 16.14 5.43 4.43
CA ALA A 222 17.14 4.65 3.72
C ALA A 222 16.68 3.19 3.57
N SER A 223 16.24 2.57 4.68
CA SER A 223 15.82 1.16 4.69
C SER A 223 14.85 0.85 5.84
N LEU A 224 14.12 -0.25 5.68
CA LEU A 224 13.37 -0.91 6.74
C LEU A 224 13.98 -2.28 7.02
N ARG A 225 14.03 -2.67 8.29
CA ARG A 225 14.38 -4.02 8.74
C ARG A 225 13.21 -4.65 9.47
N PHE A 226 12.91 -5.90 9.14
CA PHE A 226 11.82 -6.70 9.72
C PHE A 226 12.40 -7.77 10.63
N ASP A 227 12.13 -7.67 11.92
CA ASP A 227 12.56 -8.68 12.88
C ASP A 227 11.47 -9.75 13.03
N THR A 228 11.88 -11.01 12.85
CA THR A 228 10.99 -12.17 12.86
C THR A 228 11.71 -13.41 13.41
N PRO A 229 11.07 -14.19 14.29
CA PRO A 229 11.62 -15.45 14.78
C PRO A 229 11.50 -16.59 13.75
N ASP A 230 10.73 -16.42 12.67
CA ASP A 230 10.42 -17.52 11.75
C ASP A 230 11.67 -18.08 11.08
N PRO A 231 11.93 -19.40 11.15
CA PRO A 231 13.24 -19.97 10.86
C PRO A 231 13.57 -20.04 9.37
N LEU A 232 12.57 -20.20 8.48
CA LEU A 232 12.78 -20.28 7.04
C LEU A 232 11.60 -19.67 6.28
N PHE A 233 11.88 -18.74 5.38
CA PHE A 233 10.87 -18.10 4.52
C PHE A 233 11.48 -17.33 3.37
N THR A 234 10.63 -16.96 2.41
CA THR A 234 10.90 -15.94 1.39
C THR A 234 9.59 -15.18 1.19
N ARG A 235 9.62 -13.85 1.25
CA ARG A 235 8.43 -13.00 1.11
C ARG A 235 8.74 -11.79 0.25
N LYS A 236 7.82 -11.48 -0.69
CA LYS A 236 7.80 -10.18 -1.34
C LYS A 236 7.27 -9.14 -0.37
N ILE A 237 7.93 -8.00 -0.31
CA ILE A 237 7.53 -6.83 0.46
C ILE A 237 7.20 -5.72 -0.53
N THR A 238 6.04 -5.08 -0.35
CA THR A 238 5.66 -3.84 -1.04
C THR A 238 5.50 -2.75 0.00
N LEU A 239 6.18 -1.62 -0.20
CA LEU A 239 6.06 -0.43 0.63
C LEU A 239 5.20 0.59 -0.11
N ALA A 240 4.21 1.18 0.55
CA ALA A 240 3.27 2.12 -0.05
C ALA A 240 2.97 3.30 0.89
N VAL A 241 2.59 4.43 0.30
CA VAL A 241 2.11 5.62 1.04
C VAL A 241 0.68 5.95 0.60
N LYS A 242 -0.11 6.53 1.50
CA LYS A 242 -1.44 7.04 1.15
C LYS A 242 -1.29 8.33 0.36
N GLN A 243 -1.78 8.35 -0.87
CA GLN A 243 -1.80 9.50 -1.74
C GLN A 243 -3.21 9.74 -2.27
N ILE A 244 -3.50 11.01 -2.56
CA ILE A 244 -4.79 11.42 -3.11
C ILE A 244 -4.70 11.51 -4.61
N SER A 245 -5.68 10.91 -5.26
CA SER A 245 -5.90 10.99 -6.70
C SER A 245 -7.33 11.45 -6.91
N GLU A 246 -7.52 12.56 -7.63
CA GLU A 246 -8.82 13.18 -7.90
C GLU A 246 -9.59 13.51 -6.61
N SER A 247 -10.52 12.63 -6.20
CA SER A 247 -11.38 12.75 -5.01
C SER A 247 -11.29 11.54 -4.07
N ALA A 248 -10.25 10.71 -4.21
CA ALA A 248 -10.06 9.52 -3.38
C ALA A 248 -8.61 9.35 -2.90
N ILE A 249 -8.46 8.80 -1.70
CA ILE A 249 -7.20 8.33 -1.12
C ILE A 249 -6.96 6.89 -1.58
N ARG A 250 -5.78 6.64 -2.12
CA ARG A 250 -5.27 5.32 -2.53
C ARG A 250 -3.88 5.07 -1.96
N GLU A 251 -3.54 3.81 -1.75
CA GLU A 251 -2.18 3.42 -1.36
C GLU A 251 -1.32 3.25 -2.62
N GLN A 252 -0.29 4.09 -2.77
CA GLN A 252 0.63 4.08 -3.90
C GLN A 252 1.95 3.44 -3.50
N THR A 253 2.38 2.43 -4.25
CA THR A 253 3.69 1.77 -4.07
C THR A 253 4.83 2.77 -4.23
N VAL A 254 5.73 2.77 -3.25
CA VAL A 254 6.95 3.60 -3.25
C VAL A 254 8.22 2.77 -3.38
N ALA A 255 8.21 1.50 -2.99
CA ALA A 255 9.31 0.56 -3.17
C ALA A 255 8.81 -0.89 -3.07
N GLU A 256 9.60 -1.82 -3.61
CA GLU A 256 9.41 -3.26 -3.44
C GLU A 256 10.73 -3.92 -3.05
N GLY A 257 10.66 -5.05 -2.36
CA GLY A 257 11.84 -5.83 -2.00
C GLY A 257 11.50 -7.26 -1.64
N VAL A 258 12.51 -8.03 -1.25
CA VAL A 258 12.36 -9.41 -0.79
C VAL A 258 13.07 -9.55 0.54
N ILE A 259 12.38 -10.14 1.51
CA ILE A 259 13.02 -10.63 2.73
C ILE A 259 13.02 -12.15 2.73
N TYR A 260 14.08 -12.75 3.24
CA TYR A 260 14.22 -14.19 3.30
C TYR A 260 15.10 -14.64 4.47
N ARG A 261 14.87 -15.87 4.88
CA ARG A 261 15.79 -16.69 5.66
C ARG A 261 15.75 -18.07 5.05
N VAL A 262 16.87 -18.53 4.50
CA VAL A 262 16.94 -19.81 3.78
C VAL A 262 18.16 -20.59 4.25
N GLU A 263 18.00 -21.91 4.33
CA GLU A 263 19.06 -22.85 4.63
C GLU A 263 19.26 -23.73 3.40
N VAL A 264 20.50 -23.82 2.94
CA VAL A 264 20.84 -24.57 1.73
C VAL A 264 22.08 -25.41 2.02
N ASP A 265 22.03 -26.69 1.61
CA ASP A 265 23.13 -27.65 1.72
C ASP A 265 23.74 -27.83 3.12
N GLY A 266 22.93 -27.66 4.18
CA GLY A 266 23.35 -27.84 5.58
C GLY A 266 24.26 -26.74 6.12
N ALA A 267 24.46 -25.66 5.37
CA ALA A 267 25.10 -24.45 5.86
C ALA A 267 24.16 -23.70 6.81
N PRO A 268 24.67 -22.86 7.73
CA PRO A 268 23.83 -22.00 8.57
C PRO A 268 22.86 -21.17 7.73
N ALA A 269 21.64 -20.97 8.23
CA ALA A 269 20.62 -20.20 7.52
C ALA A 269 21.11 -18.77 7.22
N ALA A 270 21.10 -18.39 5.95
CA ALA A 270 21.41 -17.04 5.50
C ALA A 270 20.12 -16.22 5.43
N ALA A 271 20.19 -14.94 5.80
CA ALA A 271 19.02 -14.08 5.87
C ALA A 271 19.28 -12.69 5.26
N ASN A 272 18.28 -12.17 4.56
CA ASN A 272 18.14 -10.75 4.31
C ASN A 272 16.79 -10.30 4.86
N LEU A 273 16.82 -9.45 5.89
CA LEU A 273 15.63 -8.96 6.58
C LEU A 273 15.37 -7.48 6.31
N SER A 274 16.10 -6.89 5.38
CA SER A 274 16.06 -5.46 5.09
C SER A 274 15.56 -5.18 3.68
N VAL A 275 14.74 -4.15 3.55
CA VAL A 275 14.24 -3.62 2.28
C VAL A 275 14.77 -2.20 2.11
N PRO A 276 15.60 -1.92 1.09
CA PRO A 276 16.03 -0.56 0.78
C PRO A 276 14.85 0.27 0.27
N LEU A 277 14.84 1.56 0.62
CA LEU A 277 13.81 2.52 0.23
C LEU A 277 14.42 3.77 -0.40
N GLU A 278 15.50 4.30 0.18
CA GLU A 278 16.25 5.49 -0.28
C GLU A 278 15.35 6.63 -0.81
N LYS A 279 14.29 6.95 -0.08
CA LYS A 279 13.25 7.90 -0.53
C LYS A 279 12.76 8.77 0.62
N GLN A 280 12.46 10.03 0.29
CA GLN A 280 11.76 10.92 1.22
C GLN A 280 10.30 10.49 1.35
N ILE A 281 9.91 10.12 2.56
CA ILE A 281 8.53 9.81 2.92
C ILE A 281 7.91 11.04 3.55
N LEU A 282 6.94 11.62 2.85
CA LEU A 282 6.27 12.85 3.27
C LEU A 282 5.24 12.62 4.38
N ALA A 283 4.71 11.40 4.47
CA ALA A 283 3.72 11.03 5.48
C ALA A 283 4.39 10.53 6.77
N ARG A 284 3.64 10.56 7.88
CA ARG A 284 4.02 9.88 9.14
C ARG A 284 3.76 8.38 9.11
N GLU A 285 2.93 7.93 8.18
CA GLU A 285 2.55 6.53 8.01
C GLU A 285 3.18 5.94 6.76
N LEU A 286 3.60 4.68 6.86
CA LEU A 286 4.05 3.85 5.74
C LEU A 286 3.32 2.51 5.79
N VAL A 287 2.74 2.10 4.66
CA VAL A 287 2.03 0.82 4.53
C VAL A 287 3.00 -0.23 4.02
N VAL A 288 2.97 -1.41 4.64
CA VAL A 288 3.75 -2.59 4.21
C VAL A 288 2.80 -3.70 3.85
N LEU A 289 2.96 -4.28 2.66
CA LEU A 289 2.28 -5.49 2.23
C LEU A 289 3.31 -6.63 2.15
N ILE A 290 3.09 -7.68 2.93
CA ILE A 290 3.89 -8.91 2.93
C ILE A 290 3.09 -9.96 2.17
N GLN A 291 3.58 -10.38 1.01
CA GLN A 291 2.92 -11.40 0.21
C GLN A 291 3.19 -12.79 0.81
N ASN A 292 2.15 -13.42 1.36
CA ASN A 292 2.24 -14.73 2.01
C ASN A 292 1.91 -15.89 1.05
N ASP A 293 1.11 -15.62 0.02
CA ASP A 293 0.55 -16.65 -0.88
C ASP A 293 -0.14 -17.76 -0.06
N ASP A 294 0.23 -19.02 -0.26
CA ASP A 294 -0.28 -20.17 0.49
C ASP A 294 0.41 -20.37 1.86
N SER A 295 1.41 -19.57 2.20
CA SER A 295 2.14 -19.69 3.46
C SER A 295 1.41 -18.98 4.60
N PRO A 296 1.58 -19.41 5.87
CA PRO A 296 1.08 -18.65 7.00
C PRO A 296 1.73 -17.25 7.07
N PRO A 297 1.01 -16.25 7.62
CA PRO A 297 1.58 -14.94 7.94
C PRO A 297 2.85 -15.03 8.77
N LEU A 298 3.85 -14.20 8.46
CA LEU A 298 5.07 -14.14 9.27
C LEU A 298 4.79 -13.54 10.65
N GLN A 299 5.42 -14.10 11.68
CA GLN A 299 5.49 -13.49 13.00
C GLN A 299 6.45 -12.29 12.92
N ILE A 300 5.94 -11.06 13.05
CA ILE A 300 6.78 -9.85 13.03
C ILE A 300 6.88 -9.32 14.45
N SER A 301 8.05 -9.48 15.08
CA SER A 301 8.30 -9.02 16.45
C SER A 301 8.69 -7.54 16.50
N GLY A 302 9.17 -6.97 15.40
CA GLY A 302 9.52 -5.57 15.31
C GLY A 302 9.80 -5.12 13.87
N VAL A 303 9.70 -3.82 13.66
CA VAL A 303 10.20 -3.15 12.45
C VAL A 303 11.06 -1.99 12.90
N SER A 304 12.21 -1.81 12.27
CA SER A 304 13.08 -0.65 12.50
C SER A 304 13.39 0.04 11.17
N ALA A 305 13.57 1.36 11.21
CA ALA A 305 13.93 2.14 10.04
C ALA A 305 15.28 2.83 10.24
N LYS A 306 16.01 2.99 9.14
CA LYS A 306 17.17 3.89 9.04
C LYS A 306 16.79 5.08 8.17
N ARG A 307 17.21 6.28 8.56
CA ARG A 307 17.09 7.50 7.74
C ARG A 307 18.45 8.06 7.36
N ARG A 308 18.51 8.74 6.22
CA ARG A 308 19.58 9.68 5.88
C ARG A 308 19.36 10.98 6.65
N PRO A 309 20.35 11.50 7.41
CA PRO A 309 20.20 12.79 8.08
C PRO A 309 20.11 13.92 7.06
N THR A 310 19.60 15.07 7.48
CA THR A 310 19.63 16.31 6.68
C THR A 310 20.31 17.37 7.50
N TYR A 311 21.26 18.08 6.90
CA TYR A 311 22.04 19.10 7.59
C TYR A 311 21.75 20.50 7.04
N ALA A 312 21.78 21.50 7.90
CA ALA A 312 21.91 22.90 7.53
C ALA A 312 23.31 23.38 7.91
N LEU A 313 24.06 23.88 6.93
CA LEU A 313 25.42 24.41 7.12
C LEU A 313 25.36 25.93 7.08
N PHE A 314 25.86 26.60 8.10
CA PHE A 314 25.93 28.06 8.14
C PHE A 314 27.24 28.53 8.79
N LEU A 315 27.61 29.78 8.53
CA LEU A 315 28.78 30.41 9.15
C LEU A 315 28.34 31.26 10.34
N ALA A 316 28.76 30.87 11.55
CA ALA A 316 28.59 31.70 12.74
C ALA A 316 29.77 32.66 12.85
N GLN A 317 29.53 33.97 12.79
CA GLN A 317 30.59 34.97 12.95
C GLN A 317 31.09 35.08 14.40
N GLN A 318 30.21 34.78 15.36
CA GLN A 318 30.48 34.83 16.80
C GLN A 318 29.75 33.66 17.50
N PRO A 319 30.26 33.17 18.64
CA PRO A 319 29.50 32.27 19.51
C PRO A 319 28.26 32.98 20.06
N GLY A 320 27.23 32.20 20.43
CA GLY A 320 26.03 32.76 21.03
C GLY A 320 24.78 31.93 20.79
N THR A 321 23.64 32.56 21.07
CA THR A 321 22.32 31.94 20.89
C THR A 321 21.77 32.31 19.52
N PHE A 322 21.43 31.29 18.75
CA PHE A 322 20.72 31.40 17.48
C PHE A 322 19.35 30.74 17.62
N ALA A 323 18.47 30.95 16.65
CA ALA A 323 17.21 30.23 16.59
C ALA A 323 16.98 29.63 15.21
N LEU A 324 16.40 28.43 15.20
CA LEU A 324 15.89 27.76 14.02
C LEU A 324 14.37 27.92 14.00
N LEU A 325 13.82 28.39 12.89
CA LEU A 325 12.40 28.61 12.71
C LEU A 325 11.88 27.69 11.59
N THR A 326 10.73 27.06 11.82
CA THR A 326 10.05 26.16 10.86
C THR A 326 8.52 26.28 10.96
N GLY A 327 7.82 25.66 10.01
CA GLY A 327 6.38 25.45 10.00
C GLY A 327 5.57 26.47 9.23
N HIS A 328 6.19 27.40 8.49
CA HIS A 328 5.44 28.34 7.65
C HIS A 328 5.08 27.67 6.31
N PRO A 329 3.83 27.23 6.06
CA PRO A 329 3.50 26.32 4.95
C PRO A 329 3.56 26.93 3.55
N ARG A 330 3.64 28.26 3.45
CA ARG A 330 3.70 29.01 2.19
C ARG A 330 5.00 29.79 2.02
N ALA A 331 5.98 29.56 2.89
CA ALA A 331 7.29 30.19 2.79
C ALA A 331 7.96 29.83 1.46
N ASN A 332 8.54 30.83 0.81
CA ASN A 332 9.47 30.61 -0.29
C ASN A 332 10.84 30.21 0.25
N ALA A 333 11.52 29.32 -0.48
CA ALA A 333 12.90 28.97 -0.15
C ALA A 333 13.80 30.22 -0.20
N PRO A 334 14.65 30.45 0.80
CA PRO A 334 15.53 31.60 0.78
C PRO A 334 16.57 31.43 -0.31
N ARG A 335 16.96 32.54 -0.93
CA ARG A 335 17.96 32.57 -2.01
C ARG A 335 19.19 33.30 -1.50
N TYR A 336 20.17 32.53 -1.05
CA TYR A 336 21.47 33.06 -0.65
C TYR A 336 22.50 32.87 -1.76
N ASP A 337 23.48 33.76 -1.85
CA ASP A 337 24.65 33.60 -2.72
C ASP A 337 25.68 32.63 -2.12
N LEU A 338 25.24 31.40 -1.85
CA LEU A 338 26.07 30.31 -1.29
C LEU A 338 26.32 29.19 -2.30
N SER A 339 25.68 29.23 -3.47
CA SER A 339 25.80 28.18 -4.49
C SER A 339 27.23 28.03 -4.99
N ALA A 340 27.98 29.13 -5.14
CA ALA A 340 29.38 29.11 -5.54
C ALA A 340 30.32 28.51 -4.47
N LEU A 341 29.90 28.52 -3.20
CA LEU A 341 30.69 28.09 -2.05
C LEU A 341 30.39 26.66 -1.60
N GLY A 342 29.42 25.98 -2.22
CA GLY A 342 28.89 24.70 -1.72
C GLY A 342 29.92 23.57 -1.59
N ALA A 343 30.85 23.45 -2.55
CA ALA A 343 31.91 22.43 -2.48
C ALA A 343 32.96 22.77 -1.41
N SER A 344 33.34 24.05 -1.32
CA SER A 344 34.29 24.55 -0.33
C SER A 344 33.74 24.43 1.09
N LEU A 345 32.47 24.78 1.32
CA LEU A 345 31.83 24.71 2.64
C LEU A 345 31.70 23.27 3.16
N LYS A 346 31.47 22.30 2.27
CA LYS A 346 31.40 20.87 2.65
C LYS A 346 32.75 20.28 3.07
N GLY A 347 33.85 20.81 2.56
CA GLY A 347 35.21 20.37 2.88
C GLY A 347 35.82 21.02 4.13
N LEU A 348 35.16 22.02 4.72
CA LEU A 348 35.65 22.70 5.93
C LEU A 348 35.36 21.87 7.18
N ALA A 349 36.26 21.97 8.18
CA ALA A 349 36.00 21.44 9.50
C ALA A 349 34.80 22.18 10.13
N ALA A 350 33.68 21.48 10.26
CA ALA A 350 32.45 22.04 10.80
C ALA A 350 32.17 21.50 12.21
N SER A 351 31.78 22.38 13.13
CA SER A 351 31.30 21.95 14.44
C SER A 351 29.88 21.36 14.30
N SER A 352 29.69 20.12 14.75
CA SER A 352 28.38 19.46 14.72
C SER A 352 27.49 20.03 15.83
N LEU A 353 26.27 20.42 15.48
CA LEU A 353 25.27 20.94 16.42
C LEU A 353 23.94 20.21 16.22
N LYS A 354 23.15 20.10 17.29
CA LYS A 354 21.74 19.70 17.25
C LYS A 354 20.90 20.83 17.88
N PRO A 355 19.73 21.15 17.32
CA PRO A 355 18.86 22.13 17.93
C PRO A 355 18.25 21.60 19.23
N GLY A 356 17.84 22.50 20.12
CA GLY A 356 17.01 22.19 21.27
C GLY A 356 15.61 21.68 20.89
N ALA A 357 14.77 21.44 21.88
CA ALA A 357 13.38 21.04 21.67
C ALA A 357 12.58 22.11 20.91
N ILE A 358 11.58 21.66 20.14
CA ILE A 358 10.66 22.54 19.44
C ILE A 358 9.73 23.22 20.44
N THR A 359 9.62 24.55 20.34
CA THR A 359 8.72 25.38 21.14
C THR A 359 7.88 26.26 20.21
N ALA A 360 6.74 26.75 20.72
CA ALA A 360 5.94 27.71 19.98
C ALA A 360 6.72 29.03 19.85
N ASN A 361 6.71 29.63 18.65
CA ASN A 361 7.26 30.96 18.45
C ASN A 361 6.35 32.01 19.12
N PRO A 362 6.82 32.78 20.13
CA PRO A 362 5.98 33.78 20.81
C PRO A 362 5.46 34.90 19.90
N LEU A 363 6.13 35.13 18.77
CA LEU A 363 5.75 36.12 17.76
C LEU A 363 4.67 35.58 16.80
N PHE A 364 4.46 34.27 16.77
CA PHE A 364 3.44 33.67 15.95
C PHE A 364 2.04 33.96 16.51
N ARG A 365 1.14 34.32 15.61
CA ARG A 365 -0.29 34.38 15.87
C ARG A 365 -0.93 33.41 14.90
N ALA A 366 -1.40 32.29 15.42
CA ALA A 366 -2.01 31.27 14.59
C ALA A 366 -3.20 31.88 13.83
N PRO A 367 -3.21 31.85 12.49
CA PRO A 367 -4.46 32.03 11.78
C PRO A 367 -5.40 30.90 12.20
N GLU A 368 -6.69 31.18 12.26
CA GLU A 368 -7.69 30.17 12.60
C GLU A 368 -7.54 28.97 11.66
N VAL A 369 -7.25 27.79 12.23
CA VAL A 369 -6.94 26.59 11.44
C VAL A 369 -8.21 26.11 10.76
N LEU A 370 -8.25 26.22 9.42
CA LEU A 370 -9.41 25.88 8.59
C LEU A 370 -10.63 26.75 8.96
N PRO A 371 -10.67 28.05 8.60
CA PRO A 371 -11.90 28.84 8.75
C PRO A 371 -13.02 28.07 8.05
N GLU A 372 -14.12 27.86 8.78
CA GLU A 372 -15.33 27.11 8.40
C GLU A 372 -15.28 26.33 7.06
N ILE A 373 -14.55 25.20 6.99
CA ILE A 373 -15.07 24.03 6.24
C ILE A 373 -16.23 23.39 7.03
N GLU A 374 -16.96 24.22 7.77
CA GLU A 374 -18.30 23.97 8.28
C GLU A 374 -19.34 24.38 7.23
N GLY A 375 -18.91 25.09 6.18
CA GLY A 375 -19.69 25.44 5.00
C GLY A 375 -20.38 24.22 4.43
N SER A 376 -21.63 24.07 4.82
CA SER A 376 -22.59 23.17 4.22
C SER A 376 -22.56 23.39 2.70
N GLY A 377 -22.15 22.34 1.98
CA GLY A 377 -22.12 22.30 0.52
C GLY A 377 -23.51 22.53 -0.07
N ALA A 378 -23.68 22.31 -1.37
CA ALA A 378 -24.96 22.54 -2.01
C ALA A 378 -26.12 21.82 -1.29
N ALA A 379 -27.29 22.46 -1.24
CA ALA A 379 -28.51 21.80 -0.79
C ALA A 379 -28.72 20.51 -1.59
N LEU A 380 -29.21 19.47 -0.93
CA LEU A 380 -29.51 18.18 -1.57
C LEU A 380 -31.01 17.99 -1.62
N ASP A 381 -31.56 17.82 -2.83
CA ASP A 381 -32.87 17.22 -2.98
C ASP A 381 -32.77 15.71 -2.68
N VAL A 382 -33.40 15.29 -1.60
CA VAL A 382 -33.40 13.91 -1.11
C VAL A 382 -34.50 13.05 -1.75
N ALA A 383 -35.38 13.61 -2.57
CA ALA A 383 -36.57 12.91 -3.11
C ALA A 383 -36.24 11.67 -3.96
N ALA A 384 -35.10 11.69 -4.66
CA ALA A 384 -34.62 10.57 -5.48
C ALA A 384 -33.81 9.51 -4.71
N TRP A 385 -33.49 9.77 -3.44
CA TRP A 385 -32.65 8.90 -2.62
C TRP A 385 -33.51 7.83 -1.92
N LYS A 386 -33.00 6.60 -1.87
CA LYS A 386 -33.79 5.44 -1.41
C LYS A 386 -33.52 5.07 0.04
N PHE A 387 -32.29 5.29 0.49
CA PHE A 387 -31.82 4.85 1.80
C PHE A 387 -31.10 5.99 2.52
N ARG A 388 -31.25 5.98 3.84
CA ARG A 388 -30.57 6.86 4.78
C ARG A 388 -30.00 6.05 5.93
N LYS A 389 -28.84 6.42 6.43
CA LYS A 389 -28.30 5.94 7.71
C LYS A 389 -27.85 7.13 8.54
N PRO A 390 -28.29 7.28 9.81
CA PRO A 390 -27.77 8.29 10.70
C PRO A 390 -26.33 7.94 11.12
N LEU A 391 -25.49 8.95 11.34
CA LEU A 391 -24.12 8.78 11.82
C LEU A 391 -24.01 9.25 13.27
N ALA A 392 -23.38 8.41 14.10
CA ALA A 392 -23.00 8.78 15.45
C ALA A 392 -21.54 9.26 15.46
N LEU A 393 -21.33 10.51 15.90
CA LEU A 393 -20.01 11.12 16.04
C LEU A 393 -19.64 11.27 17.52
N SER A 394 -18.44 10.84 17.89
CA SER A 394 -17.99 10.82 19.28
C SER A 394 -17.31 12.12 19.73
N ARG A 395 -16.65 12.84 18.81
CA ARG A 395 -15.96 14.12 19.06
C ARG A 395 -15.73 14.89 17.77
N ALA A 396 -15.42 16.18 17.89
CA ALA A 396 -15.06 17.02 16.76
C ALA A 396 -13.74 16.57 16.11
N GLY A 397 -13.55 16.93 14.83
CA GLY A 397 -12.33 16.68 14.07
C GLY A 397 -12.56 15.84 12.82
N VAL A 398 -11.49 15.24 12.30
CA VAL A 398 -11.56 14.35 11.13
C VAL A 398 -12.18 13.03 11.56
N GLN A 399 -13.28 12.67 10.90
CA GLN A 399 -14.01 11.43 11.08
C GLN A 399 -13.63 10.46 9.98
N GLN A 400 -13.58 9.18 10.32
CA GLN A 400 -13.41 8.07 9.38
C GLN A 400 -14.53 7.06 9.61
N ILE A 401 -15.24 6.70 8.56
CA ILE A 401 -16.34 5.73 8.62
C ILE A 401 -16.16 4.66 7.56
N GLU A 402 -16.24 3.40 7.96
CA GLU A 402 -16.21 2.25 7.05
C GLU A 402 -17.64 1.97 6.57
N LEU A 403 -17.81 1.80 5.24
CA LEU A 403 -19.10 1.47 4.65
C LEU A 403 -19.49 0.03 5.03
N ASP A 404 -20.72 -0.14 5.51
CA ASP A 404 -21.26 -1.46 5.88
C ASP A 404 -21.89 -2.19 4.69
N LEU A 405 -22.31 -3.45 4.91
CA LEU A 405 -22.86 -4.30 3.86
C LEU A 405 -24.12 -3.72 3.19
N ASP A 406 -24.96 -2.99 3.93
CA ASP A 406 -26.16 -2.34 3.38
C ASP A 406 -25.77 -1.30 2.32
N VAL A 407 -24.80 -0.43 2.66
CA VAL A 407 -24.32 0.60 1.74
C VAL A 407 -23.61 -0.05 0.55
N LEU A 408 -22.72 -1.02 0.80
CA LEU A 408 -21.96 -1.70 -0.25
C LEU A 408 -22.85 -2.45 -1.26
N ALA A 409 -23.99 -3.01 -0.83
CA ALA A 409 -24.93 -3.74 -1.69
C ALA A 409 -25.85 -2.85 -2.54
N ARG A 410 -26.05 -1.58 -2.12
CA ARG A 410 -27.12 -0.72 -2.64
C ARG A 410 -26.63 0.57 -3.28
N ALA A 411 -25.43 1.02 -2.93
CA ALA A 411 -24.74 2.08 -3.65
C ALA A 411 -24.30 1.58 -5.05
N GLN A 412 -24.04 2.54 -5.93
CA GLN A 412 -23.35 2.29 -7.20
C GLN A 412 -21.92 1.78 -6.92
N PRO A 413 -21.34 0.94 -7.80
CA PRO A 413 -20.00 0.36 -7.59
C PRO A 413 -18.87 1.39 -7.41
N ASP A 414 -19.03 2.60 -7.95
CA ASP A 414 -18.10 3.73 -7.84
C ASP A 414 -18.47 4.72 -6.72
N PHE A 415 -19.50 4.40 -5.92
CA PHE A 415 -19.99 5.21 -4.80
C PHE A 415 -20.37 6.65 -5.17
N ARG A 416 -20.69 6.90 -6.45
CA ARG A 416 -21.09 8.23 -6.95
C ARG A 416 -22.41 8.72 -6.36
N ASP A 417 -23.23 7.77 -5.91
CA ASP A 417 -24.51 7.99 -5.26
C ASP A 417 -24.40 7.90 -3.73
N LEU A 418 -23.31 8.39 -3.13
CA LEU A 418 -23.23 8.65 -1.69
C LEU A 418 -23.31 10.15 -1.41
N ARG A 419 -24.04 10.56 -0.37
CA ARG A 419 -23.98 11.94 0.16
C ARG A 419 -24.01 11.92 1.67
N LEU A 420 -23.05 12.60 2.29
CA LEU A 420 -23.19 13.02 3.68
C LEU A 420 -24.01 14.31 3.70
N VAL A 421 -24.99 14.39 4.59
CA VAL A 421 -25.92 15.52 4.65
C VAL A 421 -26.05 16.00 6.10
N ARG A 422 -26.01 17.32 6.26
CA ARG A 422 -26.31 18.06 7.49
C ARG A 422 -27.33 19.14 7.16
N ASP A 423 -28.43 19.19 7.90
CA ASP A 423 -29.45 20.25 7.75
C ASP A 423 -29.89 20.50 6.28
N GLY A 424 -30.11 19.41 5.54
CA GLY A 424 -30.52 19.45 4.12
C GLY A 424 -29.42 19.82 3.12
N ARG A 425 -28.17 19.92 3.56
CA ARG A 425 -27.03 20.36 2.75
C ARG A 425 -25.87 19.37 2.82
N GLN A 426 -25.13 19.25 1.72
CA GLN A 426 -24.07 18.24 1.61
C GLN A 426 -22.88 18.57 2.51
N ALA A 427 -22.35 17.58 3.21
CA ALA A 427 -21.07 17.66 3.90
C ALA A 427 -19.96 17.08 2.99
N PRO A 428 -18.89 17.85 2.69
CA PRO A 428 -17.77 17.35 1.90
C PRO A 428 -17.09 16.13 2.52
N TYR A 429 -16.71 15.18 1.66
CA TYR A 429 -15.97 13.99 2.08
C TYR A 429 -14.98 13.53 0.99
N VAL A 430 -14.05 12.65 1.38
CA VAL A 430 -13.10 11.96 0.50
C VAL A 430 -13.26 10.45 0.70
N LEU A 431 -13.26 9.67 -0.38
CA LEU A 431 -13.28 8.21 -0.32
C LEU A 431 -11.86 7.67 -0.08
N GLU A 432 -11.68 6.71 0.82
CA GLU A 432 -10.43 5.98 1.02
C GLU A 432 -10.65 4.50 0.67
N HIS A 433 -9.76 3.97 -0.17
CA HIS A 433 -9.76 2.56 -0.60
C HIS A 433 -8.48 1.89 -0.11
N PRO A 434 -8.40 1.50 1.18
CA PRO A 434 -7.20 0.87 1.72
C PRO A 434 -7.03 -0.56 1.16
N PHE A 435 -5.81 -1.11 1.15
CA PHE A 435 -5.58 -2.54 0.87
C PHE A 435 -6.02 -3.42 2.06
N ILE A 436 -7.28 -3.30 2.46
CA ILE A 436 -7.92 -4.07 3.55
C ILE A 436 -9.11 -4.80 2.97
N THR A 437 -9.27 -6.06 3.39
CA THR A 437 -10.45 -6.87 3.09
C THR A 437 -11.18 -7.26 4.37
N ARG A 438 -12.49 -7.49 4.27
CA ARG A 438 -13.31 -8.03 5.35
C ARG A 438 -13.89 -9.37 4.96
N THR A 439 -13.92 -10.27 5.95
CA THR A 439 -14.49 -11.61 5.80
C THR A 439 -16.01 -11.56 5.94
N LEU A 440 -16.68 -12.34 5.10
CA LEU A 440 -18.10 -12.60 5.11
C LEU A 440 -18.32 -14.12 5.15
N THR A 441 -19.05 -14.61 6.15
CA THR A 441 -19.42 -16.02 6.25
C THR A 441 -20.81 -16.24 5.65
N PRO A 442 -20.95 -16.94 4.52
CA PRO A 442 -22.25 -17.25 3.92
C PRO A 442 -22.93 -18.42 4.65
N GLN A 443 -24.24 -18.58 4.42
CA GLN A 443 -24.91 -19.84 4.74
C GLN A 443 -24.73 -20.80 3.56
N VAL A 444 -24.40 -22.06 3.83
CA VAL A 444 -24.11 -23.04 2.77
C VAL A 444 -24.91 -24.31 3.00
N THR A 445 -25.53 -24.82 1.93
CA THR A 445 -26.24 -26.10 1.92
C THR A 445 -25.83 -26.94 0.71
N LEU A 446 -25.83 -28.26 0.86
CA LEU A 446 -25.71 -29.16 -0.28
C LEU A 446 -26.97 -29.05 -1.14
N ALA A 447 -26.78 -28.94 -2.45
CA ALA A 447 -27.84 -28.73 -3.43
C ALA A 447 -27.64 -29.63 -4.66
N ASN A 448 -27.18 -30.87 -4.48
CA ASN A 448 -26.93 -31.80 -5.60
C ASN A 448 -28.16 -31.97 -6.51
N ASP A 449 -27.93 -32.10 -7.81
CA ASP A 449 -28.99 -32.40 -8.78
C ASP A 449 -29.05 -33.92 -9.00
N PRO A 450 -30.16 -34.61 -8.68
CA PRO A 450 -30.30 -36.04 -8.90
C PRO A 450 -30.09 -36.46 -10.36
N LYS A 451 -30.28 -35.56 -11.34
CA LYS A 451 -30.04 -35.82 -12.76
C LYS A 451 -28.56 -35.77 -13.12
N LYS A 452 -27.70 -35.28 -12.23
CA LYS A 452 -26.25 -35.15 -12.41
C LYS A 452 -25.49 -35.83 -11.26
N PRO A 453 -25.51 -37.17 -11.19
CA PRO A 453 -25.00 -37.91 -10.03
C PRO A 453 -23.47 -37.79 -9.84
N ARG A 454 -22.73 -37.38 -10.87
CA ARG A 454 -21.27 -37.16 -10.79
C ARG A 454 -20.91 -35.78 -10.24
N GLU A 455 -21.82 -34.81 -10.24
CA GLU A 455 -21.57 -33.47 -9.75
C GLU A 455 -21.88 -33.35 -8.25
N THR A 456 -21.02 -32.66 -7.49
CA THR A 456 -21.40 -32.10 -6.19
C THR A 456 -21.62 -30.60 -6.34
N ARG A 457 -22.76 -30.12 -5.84
CA ARG A 457 -23.17 -28.72 -5.90
C ARG A 457 -23.49 -28.21 -4.50
N TRP A 458 -22.89 -27.09 -4.12
CA TRP A 458 -23.22 -26.34 -2.91
C TRP A 458 -23.98 -25.08 -3.29
N SER A 459 -25.12 -24.83 -2.64
CA SER A 459 -25.83 -23.55 -2.67
C SER A 459 -25.29 -22.67 -1.56
N ILE A 460 -24.84 -21.47 -1.92
CA ILE A 460 -24.17 -20.52 -1.04
C ILE A 460 -25.03 -19.25 -0.98
N LYS A 461 -25.59 -18.94 0.18
CA LYS A 461 -26.41 -17.75 0.41
C LYS A 461 -25.58 -16.63 1.03
N LEU A 462 -25.42 -15.54 0.29
CA LEU A 462 -24.89 -14.27 0.80
C LEU A 462 -25.99 -13.51 1.58
N PRO A 463 -25.65 -12.66 2.56
CA PRO A 463 -26.65 -11.92 3.33
C PRO A 463 -27.38 -10.86 2.49
N GLN A 464 -26.76 -10.36 1.40
CA GLN A 464 -27.34 -9.38 0.50
C GLN A 464 -26.91 -9.64 -0.95
N ARG A 465 -27.73 -9.18 -1.89
CA ARG A 465 -27.43 -9.16 -3.33
C ARG A 465 -26.41 -8.07 -3.65
N ARG A 466 -25.67 -8.20 -4.74
CA ARG A 466 -24.73 -7.16 -5.23
C ARG A 466 -23.61 -6.79 -4.25
N LEU A 467 -23.27 -7.67 -3.32
CA LEU A 467 -22.13 -7.44 -2.45
C LEU A 467 -20.83 -7.50 -3.27
N PRO A 468 -19.90 -6.52 -3.11
CA PRO A 468 -18.66 -6.45 -3.88
C PRO A 468 -17.60 -7.45 -3.40
N VAL A 469 -18.00 -8.69 -3.18
CA VAL A 469 -17.08 -9.79 -2.85
C VAL A 469 -16.20 -10.08 -4.06
N ASN A 470 -14.89 -10.20 -3.84
CA ASN A 470 -13.90 -10.37 -4.90
C ASN A 470 -13.04 -11.63 -4.73
N GLN A 471 -13.22 -12.36 -3.63
CA GLN A 471 -12.49 -13.57 -3.34
C GLN A 471 -13.34 -14.54 -2.53
N PHE A 472 -13.26 -15.82 -2.90
CA PHE A 472 -13.90 -16.94 -2.25
C PHE A 472 -12.84 -17.89 -1.70
N VAL A 473 -13.10 -18.44 -0.52
CA VAL A 473 -12.25 -19.40 0.16
C VAL A 473 -13.10 -20.53 0.73
N CYS A 474 -12.59 -21.75 0.66
CA CYS A 474 -13.08 -22.88 1.45
C CYS A 474 -11.90 -23.81 1.83
N GLU A 475 -12.16 -24.78 2.69
CA GLU A 475 -11.20 -25.80 3.10
C GLU A 475 -11.74 -27.20 2.81
N ALA A 476 -10.86 -28.15 2.50
CA ALA A 476 -11.23 -29.54 2.27
C ALA A 476 -10.64 -30.43 3.36
N ALA A 477 -11.46 -31.34 3.89
CA ALA A 477 -10.98 -32.39 4.80
C ALA A 477 -10.31 -33.54 4.03
N THR A 478 -10.69 -33.74 2.76
CA THR A 478 -10.21 -34.82 1.88
C THR A 478 -8.70 -34.68 1.62
N PRO A 479 -7.88 -35.71 1.94
CA PRO A 479 -6.40 -35.59 1.90
C PRO A 479 -5.78 -35.71 0.51
N LEU A 480 -6.50 -36.29 -0.47
CA LEU A 480 -6.02 -36.52 -1.83
C LEU A 480 -7.17 -36.32 -2.82
N PHE A 481 -7.03 -35.35 -3.72
CA PHE A 481 -7.95 -35.16 -4.85
C PHE A 481 -7.34 -34.21 -5.88
N GLN A 482 -7.90 -34.25 -7.10
CA GLN A 482 -7.80 -33.18 -8.07
C GLN A 482 -9.20 -32.87 -8.57
N ARG A 483 -9.61 -31.61 -8.50
CA ARG A 483 -10.97 -31.17 -8.85
C ARG A 483 -10.95 -29.82 -9.53
N GLU A 484 -11.85 -29.67 -10.48
CA GLU A 484 -12.21 -28.38 -11.04
C GLU A 484 -13.38 -27.80 -10.25
N LEU A 485 -13.20 -26.59 -9.72
CA LEU A 485 -14.25 -25.86 -9.00
C LEU A 485 -14.73 -24.69 -9.84
N ASP A 486 -16.04 -24.61 -10.07
CA ASP A 486 -16.71 -23.53 -10.79
C ASP A 486 -17.72 -22.84 -9.86
N LEU A 487 -17.53 -21.53 -9.65
CA LEU A 487 -18.44 -20.69 -8.87
C LEU A 487 -19.25 -19.82 -9.83
N TYR A 488 -20.57 -19.95 -9.76
CA TYR A 488 -21.50 -19.22 -10.63
C TYR A 488 -22.73 -18.75 -9.88
N GLU A 489 -23.53 -17.89 -10.53
CA GLU A 489 -24.87 -17.51 -10.11
C GLU A 489 -25.88 -17.73 -11.24
N MET A 490 -27.16 -17.80 -10.89
CA MET A 490 -28.26 -17.83 -11.87
C MET A 490 -28.85 -16.43 -11.96
N VAL A 491 -28.73 -15.78 -13.11
CA VAL A 491 -29.20 -14.40 -13.34
C VAL A 491 -30.37 -14.44 -14.31
N PRO A 492 -31.48 -13.73 -14.05
CA PRO A 492 -32.58 -13.62 -14.99
C PRO A 492 -32.20 -12.72 -16.18
N ASP A 493 -32.54 -13.16 -17.38
CA ASP A 493 -32.51 -12.36 -18.60
C ASP A 493 -33.70 -11.38 -18.65
N ASP A 494 -33.74 -10.52 -19.67
CA ASP A 494 -34.82 -9.54 -19.88
C ASP A 494 -36.22 -10.17 -20.03
N ARG A 495 -36.28 -11.49 -20.32
CA ARG A 495 -37.51 -12.26 -20.49
C ARG A 495 -37.86 -13.06 -19.21
N GLY A 496 -37.04 -12.96 -18.16
CA GLY A 496 -37.20 -13.67 -16.90
C GLY A 496 -36.70 -15.12 -16.89
N ASN A 497 -36.03 -15.60 -17.95
CA ASN A 497 -35.37 -16.90 -17.93
C ASN A 497 -34.02 -16.76 -17.22
N GLU A 498 -33.67 -17.73 -16.39
CA GLU A 498 -32.37 -17.71 -15.71
C GLU A 498 -31.27 -18.33 -16.57
N TYR A 499 -30.11 -17.68 -16.62
CA TYR A 499 -28.89 -18.21 -17.23
C TYR A 499 -27.75 -18.25 -16.21
N ARG A 500 -26.80 -19.16 -16.45
CA ARG A 500 -25.60 -19.28 -15.62
C ARG A 500 -24.61 -18.16 -15.94
N ARG A 501 -24.26 -17.35 -14.94
CA ARG A 501 -23.20 -16.34 -15.01
C ARG A 501 -22.02 -16.79 -14.14
N HIS A 502 -20.88 -17.06 -14.76
CA HIS A 502 -19.68 -17.51 -14.06
C HIS A 502 -19.00 -16.37 -13.32
N LEU A 503 -18.61 -16.62 -12.07
CA LEU A 503 -17.91 -15.66 -11.21
C LEU A 503 -16.41 -15.95 -11.13
N GLY A 504 -16.04 -17.24 -11.18
CA GLY A 504 -14.67 -17.69 -11.22
C GLY A 504 -14.57 -19.21 -11.27
N HIS A 505 -13.44 -19.71 -11.75
CA HIS A 505 -13.15 -21.14 -11.82
C HIS A 505 -11.64 -21.38 -11.60
N ALA A 506 -11.29 -22.48 -10.93
CA ALA A 506 -9.90 -22.93 -10.79
C ALA A 506 -9.80 -24.42 -10.47
N SER A 507 -8.67 -25.01 -10.86
CA SER A 507 -8.26 -26.36 -10.48
C SER A 507 -7.70 -26.39 -9.07
N TRP A 508 -8.06 -27.41 -8.31
CA TRP A 508 -7.54 -27.67 -6.98
C TRP A 508 -7.02 -29.10 -6.85
N THR A 509 -5.71 -29.20 -6.68
CA THR A 509 -5.02 -30.44 -6.35
C THR A 509 -4.60 -30.43 -4.88
N GLN A 510 -5.04 -31.46 -4.15
CA GLN A 510 -4.59 -31.78 -2.80
C GLN A 510 -3.86 -33.10 -2.83
N THR A 511 -2.66 -33.15 -2.24
CA THR A 511 -1.88 -34.37 -2.03
C THR A 511 -1.62 -34.56 -0.54
N PRO A 512 -1.33 -35.79 -0.06
CA PRO A 512 -1.11 -36.06 1.36
C PRO A 512 0.03 -35.25 2.00
N ASP A 513 1.03 -34.84 1.22
CA ASP A 513 2.17 -34.03 1.65
C ASP A 513 1.88 -32.53 1.69
N ARG A 514 0.79 -32.06 1.04
CA ARG A 514 0.43 -30.65 1.02
C ARG A 514 -0.16 -30.24 2.38
N LYS A 515 0.55 -29.35 3.07
CA LYS A 515 0.15 -28.85 4.40
C LYS A 515 -1.07 -27.93 4.37
N SER A 516 -1.24 -27.14 3.30
CA SER A 516 -2.42 -26.28 3.14
C SER A 516 -3.61 -27.11 2.64
N LYS A 517 -4.76 -26.95 3.31
CA LYS A 517 -6.05 -27.54 2.92
C LYS A 517 -7.02 -26.49 2.38
N ARG A 518 -6.51 -25.30 2.09
CA ARG A 518 -7.30 -24.11 1.74
C ARG A 518 -7.33 -23.92 0.24
N PHE A 519 -8.53 -23.74 -0.31
CA PHE A 519 -8.75 -23.29 -1.67
C PHE A 519 -9.05 -21.80 -1.68
N THR A 520 -8.53 -21.12 -2.69
CA THR A 520 -8.74 -19.69 -2.88
C THR A 520 -9.08 -19.43 -4.34
N LEU A 521 -10.18 -18.72 -4.56
CA LEU A 521 -10.67 -18.35 -5.89
C LEU A 521 -10.89 -16.84 -5.94
N ARG A 522 -10.27 -16.15 -6.91
CA ARG A 522 -10.58 -14.75 -7.21
C ARG A 522 -11.82 -14.67 -8.10
N LEU A 523 -12.73 -13.77 -7.76
CA LEU A 523 -13.91 -13.50 -8.57
C LEU A 523 -13.57 -12.42 -9.59
N SER A 524 -13.98 -12.64 -10.84
CA SER A 524 -13.72 -11.70 -11.95
C SER A 524 -14.78 -10.61 -12.04
N VAL A 525 -15.95 -10.83 -11.45
CA VAL A 525 -17.09 -9.91 -11.45
C VAL A 525 -17.80 -9.93 -10.10
N THR A 526 -18.46 -8.83 -9.76
CA THR A 526 -19.34 -8.75 -8.59
C THR A 526 -20.61 -9.58 -8.82
N PRO A 527 -20.99 -10.48 -7.89
CA PRO A 527 -22.25 -11.22 -7.99
C PRO A 527 -23.45 -10.28 -8.00
N GLU A 528 -24.44 -10.53 -8.85
CA GLU A 528 -25.68 -9.74 -8.91
C GLU A 528 -26.75 -10.24 -7.93
N THR A 529 -26.71 -11.53 -7.64
CA THR A 529 -27.65 -12.23 -6.77
C THR A 529 -27.05 -12.49 -5.38
N ASP A 530 -27.87 -13.05 -4.50
CA ASP A 530 -27.51 -13.45 -3.15
C ASP A 530 -27.42 -14.98 -3.01
N THR A 531 -27.62 -15.72 -4.10
CA THR A 531 -27.55 -17.18 -4.13
C THR A 531 -26.55 -17.60 -5.20
N LEU A 532 -25.40 -18.08 -4.75
CA LEU A 532 -24.33 -18.58 -5.61
C LEU A 532 -24.30 -20.11 -5.55
N PHE A 533 -23.67 -20.71 -6.56
CA PHE A 533 -23.48 -22.14 -6.63
C PHE A 533 -22.02 -22.46 -6.90
N LEU A 534 -21.43 -23.27 -6.02
CA LEU A 534 -20.14 -23.90 -6.27
C LEU A 534 -20.43 -25.31 -6.80
N VAL A 535 -19.78 -25.71 -7.89
CA VAL A 535 -19.91 -27.05 -8.45
C VAL A 535 -18.55 -27.67 -8.75
N THR A 536 -18.47 -28.98 -8.60
CA THR A 536 -17.36 -29.80 -9.08
C THR A 536 -17.87 -31.10 -9.68
N ASP A 537 -17.18 -31.59 -10.71
CA ASP A 537 -17.37 -32.96 -11.21
C ASP A 537 -16.44 -33.89 -10.41
N ASN A 538 -17.02 -34.92 -9.78
CA ASN A 538 -16.26 -35.90 -9.03
C ASN A 538 -15.70 -37.02 -9.94
N GLY A 539 -16.17 -37.13 -11.18
CA GLY A 539 -15.91 -38.29 -12.02
C GLY A 539 -16.40 -39.56 -11.35
N ASP A 540 -15.51 -40.54 -11.20
CA ASP A 540 -15.79 -41.81 -10.51
C ASP A 540 -15.28 -41.81 -9.05
N ASN A 541 -14.88 -40.65 -8.52
CA ASN A 541 -14.43 -40.51 -7.14
C ASN A 541 -15.60 -40.17 -6.20
N PRO A 542 -15.45 -40.39 -4.88
CA PRO A 542 -16.42 -39.88 -3.92
C PRO A 542 -16.49 -38.34 -3.94
N PRO A 543 -17.64 -37.76 -3.53
CA PRO A 543 -17.78 -36.32 -3.26
C PRO A 543 -16.68 -35.79 -2.35
N ILE A 544 -16.14 -34.61 -2.67
CA ILE A 544 -15.22 -33.91 -1.78
C ILE A 544 -16.00 -33.28 -0.62
N ASP A 545 -15.41 -33.31 0.59
CA ASP A 545 -15.98 -32.67 1.77
C ASP A 545 -15.36 -31.28 1.97
N LEU A 546 -16.20 -30.25 1.83
CA LEU A 546 -15.80 -28.85 1.92
C LEU A 546 -16.40 -28.18 3.15
N ALA A 547 -15.61 -27.36 3.81
CA ALA A 547 -15.97 -26.59 4.99
C ALA A 547 -15.40 -25.16 4.93
N GLN A 548 -15.68 -24.35 5.95
CA GLN A 548 -15.10 -23.01 6.14
C GLN A 548 -15.26 -22.09 4.91
N PHE A 549 -16.45 -22.08 4.31
CA PHE A 549 -16.79 -21.19 3.21
C PHE A 549 -16.73 -19.74 3.68
N GLN A 550 -15.99 -18.91 2.97
CA GLN A 550 -15.81 -17.49 3.28
C GLN A 550 -15.69 -16.69 1.98
N PHE A 551 -16.27 -15.49 2.00
CA PHE A 551 -16.03 -14.48 0.99
C PHE A 551 -15.27 -13.31 1.59
N TYR A 552 -14.54 -12.58 0.74
CA TYR A 552 -13.87 -11.36 1.12
C TYR A 552 -14.30 -10.24 0.21
N HIS A 553 -14.51 -9.06 0.79
CA HIS A 553 -14.80 -7.83 0.05
C HIS A 553 -13.81 -6.72 0.44
N PRO A 554 -13.47 -5.80 -0.47
CA PRO A 554 -12.61 -4.68 -0.16
C PRO A 554 -13.31 -3.70 0.78
N VAL A 555 -12.53 -3.04 1.63
CA VAL A 555 -12.99 -1.96 2.49
C VAL A 555 -13.06 -0.66 1.70
N THR A 556 -14.12 0.12 1.92
CA THR A 556 -14.22 1.52 1.49
C THR A 556 -14.57 2.38 2.70
N ARG A 557 -13.90 3.52 2.85
CA ARG A 557 -14.12 4.46 3.96
C ARG A 557 -14.43 5.86 3.45
N LEU A 558 -15.23 6.63 4.19
CA LEU A 558 -15.38 8.07 3.99
C LEU A 558 -14.54 8.81 5.05
N LEU A 559 -13.77 9.81 4.63
CA LEU A 559 -13.10 10.76 5.51
C LEU A 559 -13.72 12.14 5.34
N PHE A 560 -14.08 12.78 6.44
CA PHE A 560 -14.70 14.11 6.45
C PHE A 560 -14.39 14.83 7.75
N LYS A 561 -14.51 16.17 7.77
CA LYS A 561 -14.40 16.97 9.01
C LYS A 561 -15.80 17.21 9.57
N SER A 562 -15.96 17.10 10.89
CA SER A 562 -17.20 17.44 11.56
C SER A 562 -16.98 18.06 12.93
N ALA A 563 -17.89 18.96 13.34
CA ALA A 563 -18.02 19.38 14.73
C ALA A 563 -18.56 18.22 15.58
N ALA A 564 -18.39 18.31 16.90
CA ALA A 564 -18.91 17.34 17.84
C ALA A 564 -20.45 17.40 17.88
N ALA A 565 -21.11 16.25 18.02
CA ALA A 565 -22.56 16.13 18.26
C ALA A 565 -23.50 16.75 17.20
N THR A 566 -23.00 17.20 16.04
CA THR A 566 -23.88 17.57 14.91
C THR A 566 -24.42 16.32 14.22
N PRO A 567 -25.75 16.13 14.12
CA PRO A 567 -26.34 15.02 13.39
C PRO A 567 -25.88 15.03 11.93
N LEU A 568 -25.53 13.86 11.41
CA LEU A 568 -25.15 13.68 10.02
C LEU A 568 -25.82 12.42 9.49
N ASP A 569 -26.27 12.48 8.24
CA ASP A 569 -26.92 11.35 7.58
C ASP A 569 -26.12 10.96 6.33
N LEU A 570 -25.96 9.66 6.10
CA LEU A 570 -25.47 9.12 4.83
C LEU A 570 -26.68 8.72 3.98
N TYR A 571 -26.85 9.40 2.85
CA TYR A 571 -27.83 9.08 1.82
C TYR A 571 -27.18 8.24 0.72
N TYR A 572 -27.92 7.25 0.21
CA TYR A 572 -27.47 6.39 -0.89
C TYR A 572 -28.62 5.74 -1.69
N GLY A 573 -28.28 5.08 -2.81
CA GLY A 573 -29.21 4.35 -3.66
C GLY A 573 -29.89 5.18 -4.74
N ASN A 574 -29.35 6.35 -5.08
CA ASN A 574 -29.81 7.19 -6.18
C ASN A 574 -29.01 6.90 -7.46
N ARG A 575 -29.51 5.99 -8.30
CA ARG A 575 -28.76 5.47 -9.46
C ARG A 575 -28.40 6.52 -10.52
N GLU A 576 -29.17 7.59 -10.61
CA GLU A 576 -28.98 8.68 -11.58
C GLU A 576 -28.02 9.77 -11.07
N SER A 577 -27.53 9.65 -9.84
CA SER A 577 -26.64 10.64 -9.23
C SER A 577 -25.25 10.63 -9.86
N SER A 578 -24.69 11.80 -10.13
CA SER A 578 -23.28 11.95 -10.49
C SER A 578 -22.39 11.96 -9.24
N ALA A 579 -21.10 11.66 -9.40
CA ALA A 579 -20.15 11.73 -8.29
C ALA A 579 -20.04 13.19 -7.78
N PRO A 580 -20.00 13.42 -6.45
CA PRO A 580 -19.84 14.76 -5.92
C PRO A 580 -18.42 15.26 -6.17
N ARG A 581 -18.27 16.58 -6.37
CA ARG A 581 -16.98 17.25 -6.50
C ARG A 581 -16.88 18.27 -5.38
N TYR A 582 -15.92 18.06 -4.48
CA TYR A 582 -15.66 18.96 -3.36
C TYR A 582 -14.24 19.50 -3.42
N ASP A 583 -14.06 20.73 -2.97
CA ASP A 583 -12.73 21.35 -2.80
C ASP A 583 -11.99 20.81 -1.57
N LEU A 584 -12.59 19.85 -0.84
CA LEU A 584 -11.96 19.18 0.30
C LEU A 584 -10.66 18.46 -0.10
N SER A 585 -10.51 18.09 -1.38
CA SER A 585 -9.26 17.57 -1.94
C SER A 585 -8.08 18.56 -1.82
N LEU A 586 -8.33 19.89 -1.78
CA LEU A 586 -7.31 20.92 -1.66
C LEU A 586 -6.63 20.97 -0.28
N VAL A 587 -7.33 20.53 0.78
CA VAL A 587 -6.81 20.47 2.16
C VAL A 587 -6.57 19.04 2.63
N ALA A 588 -6.44 18.13 1.69
CA ALA A 588 -6.45 16.73 1.99
C ALA A 588 -5.11 16.18 2.56
N PRO A 589 -3.93 16.80 2.33
CA PRO A 589 -2.74 16.52 3.14
C PRO A 589 -3.00 16.74 4.64
N GLN A 590 -3.73 17.80 5.00
CA GLN A 590 -4.10 18.10 6.38
C GLN A 590 -5.05 17.02 6.93
N LEU A 591 -6.05 16.60 6.14
CA LEU A 591 -6.94 15.50 6.52
C LEU A 591 -6.21 14.17 6.74
N LEU A 592 -5.22 13.85 5.89
CA LEU A 592 -4.44 12.62 6.01
C LEU A 592 -3.54 12.61 7.24
N SER A 593 -2.99 13.79 7.59
CA SER A 593 -2.09 13.98 8.74
C SER A 593 -2.81 14.11 10.09
N ALA A 594 -4.10 14.41 10.08
CA ALA A 594 -4.89 14.59 11.29
C ALA A 594 -5.26 13.25 11.95
N ASP A 595 -5.43 13.29 13.27
CA ASP A 595 -5.98 12.16 14.01
C ASP A 595 -7.40 11.83 13.52
N LYS A 596 -7.61 10.57 13.15
CA LYS A 596 -8.87 10.07 12.60
C LYS A 596 -9.73 9.51 13.71
N ASN A 597 -10.95 10.00 13.81
CA ASN A 597 -11.94 9.53 14.76
C ASN A 597 -12.86 8.50 14.10
N PRO A 598 -12.91 7.25 14.60
CA PRO A 598 -13.83 6.26 14.05
C PRO A 598 -15.28 6.68 14.33
N ALA A 599 -16.07 6.81 13.26
CA ALA A 599 -17.51 7.03 13.31
C ALA A 599 -18.25 5.75 12.92
N LYS A 600 -19.51 5.62 13.35
CA LYS A 600 -20.34 4.44 13.07
C LYS A 600 -21.63 4.83 12.35
N LEU A 601 -22.02 3.98 11.39
CA LEU A 601 -23.33 4.03 10.77
C LEU A 601 -24.37 3.43 11.72
N GLY A 602 -25.52 4.09 11.82
CA GLY A 602 -26.72 3.58 12.49
C GLY A 602 -27.52 2.62 11.61
N ALA A 603 -28.73 2.32 12.08
CA ALA A 603 -29.67 1.48 11.34
C ALA A 603 -30.06 2.14 10.01
N GLU A 604 -30.29 1.33 8.98
CA GLU A 604 -30.80 1.81 7.71
C GLU A 604 -32.27 2.19 7.80
N GLU A 605 -32.61 3.33 7.21
CA GLU A 605 -33.96 3.80 7.02
C GLU A 605 -34.28 3.85 5.52
N GLN A 606 -35.41 3.27 5.14
CA GLN A 606 -35.90 3.31 3.77
C GLN A 606 -36.77 4.54 3.57
N LEU A 607 -36.34 5.45 2.69
CA LEU A 607 -37.04 6.71 2.41
C LEU A 607 -38.14 6.57 1.36
N LYS A 608 -37.99 5.60 0.45
CA LYS A 608 -38.93 5.33 -0.63
C LYS A 608 -39.13 3.83 -0.80
N GLU A 609 -40.38 3.39 -0.90
CA GLU A 609 -40.66 2.01 -1.29
C GLU A 609 -40.08 1.74 -2.69
N SER A 610 -39.45 0.59 -2.87
CA SER A 610 -39.04 0.11 -4.18
C SER A 610 -40.25 0.13 -5.10
N SER A 611 -40.12 0.83 -6.23
CA SER A 611 -41.21 0.90 -7.20
C SER A 611 -41.63 -0.51 -7.61
N TRP A 612 -42.91 -0.71 -7.93
CA TRP A 612 -43.43 -2.02 -8.33
C TRP A 612 -42.62 -2.66 -9.49
N ALA A 613 -41.99 -1.84 -10.33
CA ALA A 613 -41.09 -2.24 -11.42
C ALA A 613 -39.74 -2.80 -10.94
N GLU A 614 -39.23 -2.39 -9.76
CA GLU A 614 -37.99 -2.93 -9.18
C GLU A 614 -38.22 -4.23 -8.41
N ARG A 615 -39.47 -4.52 -7.98
CA ARG A 615 -39.88 -5.84 -7.47
C ARG A 615 -40.09 -6.86 -8.60
N GLN A 616 -40.10 -6.44 -9.86
CA GLN A 616 -40.51 -7.29 -11.00
C GLN A 616 -39.44 -8.22 -11.59
N VAL A 617 -38.26 -8.35 -10.98
CA VAL A 617 -37.26 -9.36 -11.40
C VAL A 617 -37.49 -10.72 -10.70
N ALA A 618 -38.74 -11.10 -10.47
CA ALA A 618 -39.10 -12.40 -9.93
C ALA A 618 -40.39 -12.94 -10.58
N GLY A 619 -40.24 -13.56 -11.75
CA GLY A 619 -41.02 -14.73 -12.23
C GLY A 619 -42.55 -14.65 -12.37
N LYS A 620 -43.23 -13.55 -12.05
CA LYS A 620 -44.71 -13.47 -12.04
C LYS A 620 -45.33 -12.49 -13.06
N SER A 621 -44.55 -11.88 -13.96
CA SER A 621 -45.09 -10.95 -14.97
C SER A 621 -45.83 -11.67 -16.12
N GLY A 622 -45.42 -12.90 -16.46
CA GLY A 622 -46.06 -13.68 -17.53
C GLY A 622 -47.54 -13.90 -17.29
N VAL A 623 -47.92 -14.36 -16.10
CA VAL A 623 -49.33 -14.68 -15.78
C VAL A 623 -50.22 -13.43 -15.79
N LEU A 624 -49.72 -12.28 -15.30
CA LEU A 624 -50.50 -11.04 -15.27
C LEU A 624 -50.65 -10.43 -16.67
N PHE A 625 -49.61 -10.50 -17.50
CA PHE A 625 -49.67 -10.09 -18.90
C PHE A 625 -50.63 -10.96 -19.71
N TRP A 626 -50.55 -12.29 -19.58
CA TRP A 626 -51.49 -13.22 -20.20
C TRP A 626 -52.92 -13.07 -19.65
N GLY A 627 -53.07 -12.72 -18.38
CA GLY A 627 -54.36 -12.40 -17.77
C GLY A 627 -54.99 -11.15 -18.36
N ILE A 628 -54.23 -10.04 -18.47
CA ILE A 628 -54.70 -8.80 -19.10
C ILE A 628 -55.00 -9.03 -20.59
N LEU A 629 -54.12 -9.75 -21.31
CA LEU A 629 -54.34 -10.10 -22.71
C LEU A 629 -55.60 -10.96 -22.88
N GLY A 630 -55.84 -11.93 -22.00
CA GLY A 630 -57.06 -12.73 -21.97
C GLY A 630 -58.31 -11.88 -21.76
N VAL A 631 -58.27 -10.91 -20.84
CA VAL A 631 -59.38 -9.96 -20.61
C VAL A 631 -59.63 -9.08 -21.84
N VAL A 632 -58.58 -8.58 -22.48
CA VAL A 632 -58.68 -7.78 -23.72
C VAL A 632 -59.29 -8.60 -24.86
N VAL A 633 -58.86 -9.86 -25.03
CA VAL A 633 -59.42 -10.77 -26.05
C VAL A 633 -60.90 -11.05 -25.78
N ILE A 634 -61.29 -11.29 -24.52
CA ILE A 634 -62.69 -11.48 -24.14
C ILE A 634 -63.51 -10.20 -24.43
N ALA A 635 -62.99 -9.03 -24.08
CA ALA A 635 -63.66 -7.75 -24.36
C ALA A 635 -63.87 -7.54 -25.88
N LEU A 636 -62.86 -7.85 -26.69
CA LEU A 636 -62.96 -7.81 -28.15
C LEU A 636 -63.98 -8.81 -28.70
N LEU A 637 -64.02 -10.04 -28.19
CA LEU A 637 -65.03 -11.04 -28.57
C LEU A 637 -66.45 -10.61 -28.21
N VAL A 638 -66.65 -9.96 -27.06
CA VAL A 638 -67.95 -9.39 -26.66
C VAL A 638 -68.36 -8.23 -27.58
N ILE A 639 -67.41 -7.40 -28.01
CA ILE A 639 -67.68 -6.33 -28.97
C ILE A 639 -68.03 -6.90 -30.35
N ILE A 640 -67.29 -7.90 -30.83
CA ILE A 640 -67.56 -8.56 -32.12
C ILE A 640 -68.93 -9.25 -32.10
N THR A 641 -69.26 -10.00 -31.05
CA THR A 641 -70.58 -10.66 -30.94
C THR A 641 -71.76 -9.68 -30.84
N ARG A 642 -71.52 -8.44 -30.38
CA ARG A 642 -72.52 -7.36 -30.42
C ARG A 642 -72.64 -6.67 -31.79
N LEU A 643 -71.62 -6.77 -32.64
CA LEU A 643 -71.58 -6.15 -33.97
C LEU A 643 -72.01 -7.09 -35.10
N VAL A 644 -72.14 -8.40 -34.83
CA VAL A 644 -72.73 -9.34 -35.79
C VAL A 644 -74.28 -9.23 -35.72
N PRO A 645 -74.96 -8.78 -36.80
CA PRO A 645 -76.41 -8.71 -36.82
C PRO A 645 -77.01 -10.11 -36.70
N LYS A 646 -78.01 -10.25 -35.82
CA LYS A 646 -78.80 -11.48 -35.69
C LYS A 646 -79.39 -11.82 -37.06
N ALA A 647 -79.07 -13.00 -37.58
CA ALA A 647 -79.74 -13.54 -38.76
C ALA A 647 -81.26 -13.55 -38.49
N GLY A 648 -81.99 -12.74 -39.27
CA GLY A 648 -83.43 -12.72 -39.22
C GLY A 648 -83.97 -14.08 -39.65
N ASN A 649 -84.86 -14.64 -38.83
CA ASN A 649 -85.70 -15.75 -39.23
C ASN A 649 -86.53 -15.35 -40.46
N ALA A 650 -86.43 -16.13 -41.52
CA ALA A 650 -87.44 -16.28 -42.57
C ALA A 650 -87.67 -17.79 -42.76
#